data_AF-K8GKQ6-F1
#
_entry.id   AF-K8GKQ6-F1
#
_cell.length_a   1.000
_cell.length_b   1.000
_cell.length_c   1.000
_cell.angle_alpha   90.00
_cell.angle_beta   90.00
_cell.angle_gamma   90.00
#
_symmetry.space_group_name_H-M   'P 1'
#
loop_
_entity.id
_entity.type
_entity.pdbx_description
1 polymer ?
#
loop_
_entity_poly.entity_id
_entity_poly.type
_entity_poly.pdbx_seq_one_letter_code
_entity_poly.pdbx_strand_id
1 'polypeptide(L)'
;MSEKKSLPQTETLETGSQPSRSRQSGKRMFKVWNQKIRSRTFVQLKFSHVGHVLMGAIALGAAFATAKNSNFVHLQERHIQTSFFDIRGKVDFPNTATAPDKAGIMILAVDGDSMTQGTQIYSSDPSQYAYLEPIERWPWKRTAYAIAIDRLMQAGARAVVLDIVLDASSSYGQQDDERLRQILKKYPGRVTLAAQYLDEVKRTGEEIRLLTPNPTFQEASPLIGFINFYLSPDGRIHEMGSEYLKRLVQSNKELGKVIPQAPSLAEAALKSAQIPYPLPTGENIFFYGPSKTVEQVPFWHVLDPVNWNNYHLKNQTFKDKIVLIGPTGGGESFQDFHAAPFSGTLRYPEKMAGVEIQANAIATLMEGKTITHAFPNLLVRGGVVMVIVLLAAYLQTLTSHPLRRFGYGIAIALVWGVVSYSVFVRGRLILPTAVPMIAIALSSGSYLFTGIISKQIQLLRSARAFKGSEEVREFLSSTQQEEFMQVVDGYDQKMLGRKLRGRYKIVEDLGAGGQGQTYLAQDIDRPGNPACVVKRLRPAYKGQKFLRIAENLFQREAVALEKLGKHDQIPQLLAYFEEDYDFYLVQEYIEGKSLADELKLHNFLSKPINEQKVVMVLYELLQVLDFVHQHGVIHRDIKPANVIRRKSDGKLVLIDFGAVKQIEKLEETPEGTALTVAIGTKNYMAPEQAAGRPCPASDIYSLGITGLQALTGLDASELEKHRDSQTHELHWKQNVQVSHTLAEILDRMVCLNLTDRYQSAHDALIDLTPLAEYAQKSGFANIDAWGNPIPFSLEDRNTDEEETKPWLEGANVGELPPTDPDGDCQENEGIDSIHVDDTKLWQKESDGDTWE
;
A
#
# COMPACT_ATOMS: atom_id res chain seq x y z
N MET A 1 -57.35 -15.00 5.53
CA MET A 1 -57.71 -15.66 6.81
C MET A 1 -56.85 -16.91 6.97
N SER A 2 -56.09 -16.91 8.07
CA SER A 2 -55.34 -17.94 8.79
C SER A 2 -55.09 -19.37 8.26
N GLU A 3 -53.79 -19.70 8.25
CA GLU A 3 -53.12 -20.71 9.10
C GLU A 3 -53.22 -22.24 8.87
N LYS A 4 -52.04 -22.79 8.53
CA LYS A 4 -51.16 -23.75 9.28
C LYS A 4 -51.62 -25.17 9.66
N LYS A 5 -50.58 -26.04 9.56
CA LYS A 5 -50.26 -27.28 10.32
C LYS A 5 -50.96 -28.56 9.82
N SER A 6 -50.38 -29.78 9.81
CA SER A 6 -49.18 -30.34 10.48
C SER A 6 -48.86 -31.78 9.97
N LEU A 7 -47.58 -32.22 10.08
CA LEU A 7 -47.09 -33.62 10.24
C LEU A 7 -47.60 -34.25 11.59
N PRO A 8 -47.44 -35.56 11.95
CA PRO A 8 -46.28 -36.46 11.70
C PRO A 8 -46.47 -38.01 11.65
N GLN A 9 -45.33 -38.66 11.32
CA GLN A 9 -44.75 -40.01 11.56
C GLN A 9 -45.47 -41.13 12.36
N THR A 10 -45.19 -42.39 11.99
CA THR A 10 -44.52 -43.41 12.84
C THR A 10 -44.13 -44.69 12.07
N GLU A 11 -42.95 -45.22 12.38
CA GLU A 11 -42.41 -46.55 12.02
C GLU A 11 -42.92 -47.65 12.97
N THR A 12 -42.99 -48.91 12.52
CA THR A 12 -42.26 -50.06 13.12
C THR A 12 -42.38 -51.34 12.25
N LEU A 13 -41.38 -52.20 12.42
CA LEU A 13 -41.02 -53.45 11.71
C LEU A 13 -42.05 -54.59 11.95
N GLU A 14 -42.06 -55.77 11.28
CA GLU A 14 -40.96 -56.75 11.23
C GLU A 14 -41.32 -58.05 10.45
N THR A 15 -40.27 -58.77 10.00
CA THR A 15 -40.11 -60.23 9.73
C THR A 15 -40.34 -60.85 8.34
N GLY A 16 -39.35 -61.66 7.91
CA GLY A 16 -39.46 -62.69 6.87
C GLY A 16 -38.17 -62.95 6.06
N SER A 17 -37.41 -64.00 6.43
CA SER A 17 -36.03 -64.29 6.02
C SER A 17 -35.84 -65.45 5.00
N GLN A 18 -34.78 -65.32 4.16
CA GLN A 18 -33.85 -66.37 3.61
C GLN A 18 -34.27 -67.26 2.37
N PRO A 19 -33.33 -67.92 1.62
CA PRO A 19 -32.45 -67.34 0.58
C PRO A 19 -32.30 -68.19 -0.74
N SER A 20 -31.68 -67.69 -1.81
CA SER A 20 -31.06 -68.58 -2.84
C SER A 20 -29.93 -67.96 -3.68
N ARG A 21 -29.08 -68.85 -4.20
CA ARG A 21 -27.76 -68.67 -4.84
C ARG A 21 -27.81 -68.02 -6.23
N SER A 22 -26.94 -67.04 -6.50
CA SER A 22 -26.17 -66.92 -7.77
C SER A 22 -25.14 -65.78 -7.70
N ARG A 23 -23.92 -66.09 -7.23
CA ARG A 23 -22.84 -65.08 -7.10
C ARG A 23 -21.55 -65.56 -7.76
N GLN A 24 -21.61 -65.90 -9.05
CA GLN A 24 -20.37 -66.18 -9.81
C GLN A 24 -20.35 -65.76 -11.29
N SER A 25 -21.44 -65.21 -11.85
CA SER A 25 -21.45 -64.73 -13.25
C SER A 25 -21.27 -63.20 -13.40
N GLY A 26 -21.69 -62.39 -12.42
CA GLY A 26 -21.65 -60.93 -12.51
C GLY A 26 -20.26 -60.27 -12.36
N LYS A 27 -19.28 -60.96 -11.75
CA LYS A 27 -17.95 -60.37 -11.47
C LYS A 27 -16.99 -60.41 -12.67
N ARG A 28 -17.26 -61.22 -13.71
CA ARG A 28 -16.42 -61.30 -14.92
C ARG A 28 -16.83 -60.27 -15.99
N MET A 29 -18.12 -59.98 -16.14
CA MET A 29 -18.58 -58.93 -17.07
C MET A 29 -18.27 -57.51 -16.58
N PHE A 30 -18.37 -57.23 -15.28
CA PHE A 30 -18.02 -55.90 -14.74
C PHE A 30 -16.52 -55.59 -14.85
N LYS A 31 -15.64 -56.60 -14.83
CA LYS A 31 -14.20 -56.41 -15.04
C LYS A 31 -13.88 -56.13 -16.51
N VAL A 32 -14.54 -56.80 -17.45
CA VAL A 32 -14.31 -56.59 -18.89
C VAL A 32 -14.92 -55.26 -19.36
N TRP A 33 -16.05 -54.82 -18.79
CA TRP A 33 -16.66 -53.52 -19.13
C TRP A 33 -15.86 -52.33 -18.56
N ASN A 34 -15.34 -52.43 -17.32
CA ASN A 34 -14.44 -51.40 -16.76
C ASN A 34 -13.07 -51.35 -17.43
N GLN A 35 -12.61 -52.44 -18.05
CA GLN A 35 -11.34 -52.47 -18.79
C GLN A 35 -11.49 -51.94 -20.23
N LYS A 36 -12.70 -51.98 -20.80
CA LYS A 36 -13.02 -51.42 -22.13
C LYS A 36 -13.43 -49.93 -22.10
N ILE A 37 -13.94 -49.43 -20.97
CA ILE A 37 -14.24 -48.00 -20.76
C ILE A 37 -12.98 -47.21 -20.39
N ARG A 38 -11.95 -47.85 -19.81
CA ARG A 38 -10.66 -47.19 -19.54
C ARG A 38 -9.75 -47.00 -20.77
N SER A 39 -10.11 -47.56 -21.94
CA SER A 39 -9.22 -47.57 -23.11
C SER A 39 -9.69 -46.76 -24.33
N ARG A 40 -10.80 -46.01 -24.26
CA ARG A 40 -11.30 -45.29 -25.46
C ARG A 40 -11.80 -43.85 -25.34
N THR A 41 -11.70 -43.17 -24.20
CA THR A 41 -12.10 -41.76 -24.11
C THR A 41 -11.22 -40.96 -23.14
N PHE A 42 -9.92 -40.89 -23.44
CA PHE A 42 -9.16 -39.69 -23.12
C PHE A 42 -8.76 -39.07 -24.45
N VAL A 43 -9.61 -38.14 -24.92
CA VAL A 43 -9.23 -37.20 -25.97
C VAL A 43 -7.87 -36.64 -25.59
N GLN A 44 -6.88 -36.81 -26.48
CA GLN A 44 -5.59 -36.16 -26.38
C GLN A 44 -5.81 -34.63 -26.40
N LEU A 45 -6.15 -34.03 -25.27
CA LEU A 45 -6.05 -32.58 -25.10
C LEU A 45 -4.57 -32.25 -25.15
N LYS A 46 -4.08 -31.83 -26.33
CA LYS A 46 -2.79 -31.15 -26.42
C LYS A 46 -2.91 -29.92 -25.51
N PHE A 47 -2.07 -29.81 -24.48
CA PHE A 47 -2.09 -28.71 -23.50
C PHE A 47 -2.06 -27.31 -24.14
N SER A 48 -1.63 -27.20 -25.40
CA SER A 48 -1.80 -26.00 -26.21
C SER A 48 -3.25 -25.48 -26.25
N HIS A 49 -4.26 -26.38 -26.26
CA HIS A 49 -5.68 -26.01 -26.29
C HIS A 49 -6.13 -25.36 -24.98
N VAL A 50 -5.54 -25.74 -23.83
CA VAL A 50 -5.85 -25.12 -22.53
C VAL A 50 -5.44 -23.65 -22.51
N GLY A 51 -4.28 -23.33 -23.10
CA GLY A 51 -3.83 -21.94 -23.26
C GLY A 51 -4.78 -21.10 -24.12
N HIS A 52 -5.29 -21.66 -25.23
CA HIS A 52 -6.28 -20.97 -26.07
C HIS A 52 -7.64 -20.79 -25.38
N VAL A 53 -8.11 -21.77 -24.60
CA VAL A 53 -9.35 -21.66 -23.82
C VAL A 53 -9.23 -20.58 -22.74
N LEU A 54 -8.12 -20.56 -22.00
CA LEU A 54 -7.86 -19.55 -20.97
C LEU A 54 -7.76 -18.14 -21.58
N MET A 55 -7.11 -18.01 -22.74
CA MET A 55 -7.07 -16.76 -23.50
C MET A 55 -8.47 -16.29 -23.91
N GLY A 56 -9.30 -17.18 -24.44
CA GLY A 56 -10.69 -16.85 -24.80
C GLY A 56 -11.51 -16.37 -23.59
N ALA A 57 -11.33 -17.02 -22.43
CA ALA A 57 -11.96 -16.60 -21.18
C ALA A 57 -11.48 -15.21 -20.71
N ILE A 58 -10.18 -14.91 -20.81
CA ILE A 58 -9.62 -13.59 -20.49
C ILE A 58 -10.20 -12.52 -21.42
N ALA A 59 -10.24 -12.78 -22.73
CA ALA A 59 -10.79 -11.84 -23.70
C ALA A 59 -12.28 -11.54 -23.45
N LEU A 60 -13.08 -12.58 -23.19
CA LEU A 60 -14.49 -12.44 -22.84
C LEU A 60 -14.68 -11.69 -21.52
N GLY A 61 -13.89 -12.00 -20.49
CA GLY A 61 -13.93 -11.32 -19.20
C GLY A 61 -13.58 -9.84 -19.31
N ALA A 62 -12.53 -9.52 -20.06
CA ALA A 62 -12.11 -8.14 -20.32
C ALA A 62 -13.18 -7.34 -21.09
N ALA A 63 -13.77 -7.95 -22.12
CA ALA A 63 -14.85 -7.36 -22.90
C ALA A 63 -16.09 -7.08 -22.04
N PHE A 64 -16.51 -8.05 -21.23
CA PHE A 64 -17.65 -7.93 -20.34
C PHE A 64 -17.42 -6.87 -19.26
N ALA A 65 -16.26 -6.86 -18.61
CA ALA A 65 -15.90 -5.86 -17.61
C ALA A 65 -15.94 -4.44 -18.19
N THR A 66 -15.44 -4.27 -19.43
CA THR A 66 -15.48 -2.99 -20.15
C THR A 66 -16.89 -2.59 -20.52
N ALA A 67 -17.70 -3.53 -21.01
CA ALA A 67 -19.09 -3.27 -21.40
C ALA A 67 -20.00 -2.91 -20.21
N LYS A 68 -19.70 -3.44 -19.02
CA LYS A 68 -20.38 -3.08 -17.77
C LYS A 68 -19.91 -1.73 -17.19
N ASN A 69 -18.81 -1.17 -17.69
CA ASN A 69 -18.13 -0.01 -17.12
C ASN A 69 -17.87 -0.17 -15.60
N SER A 70 -17.30 -1.31 -15.20
CA SER A 70 -17.06 -1.58 -13.78
C SER A 70 -16.12 -0.54 -13.15
N ASN A 71 -16.26 -0.29 -11.84
CA ASN A 71 -15.40 0.66 -11.12
C ASN A 71 -13.91 0.37 -11.31
N PHE A 72 -13.52 -0.90 -11.34
CA PHE A 72 -12.15 -1.31 -11.62
C PHE A 72 -11.69 -0.84 -13.02
N VAL A 73 -12.49 -1.09 -14.06
CA VAL A 73 -12.14 -0.66 -15.42
C VAL A 73 -12.04 0.86 -15.48
N HIS A 74 -13.03 1.55 -14.94
CA HIS A 74 -13.06 3.01 -14.95
C HIS A 74 -11.84 3.61 -14.25
N LEU A 75 -11.48 3.08 -13.06
CA LEU A 75 -10.30 3.51 -12.31
C LEU A 75 -9.00 3.31 -13.11
N GLN A 76 -8.81 2.12 -13.69
CA GLN A 76 -7.61 1.81 -14.46
C GLN A 76 -7.48 2.68 -15.73
N GLU A 77 -8.58 2.91 -16.44
CA GLU A 77 -8.56 3.81 -17.62
C GLU A 77 -8.27 5.27 -17.23
N ARG A 78 -8.78 5.75 -16.08
CA ARG A 78 -8.48 7.12 -15.58
C ARG A 78 -7.02 7.27 -15.15
N HIS A 79 -6.40 6.24 -14.57
CA HIS A 79 -4.97 6.24 -14.29
C HIS A 79 -4.13 6.35 -15.57
N ILE A 80 -4.46 5.59 -16.62
CA ILE A 80 -3.76 5.71 -17.91
C ILE A 80 -3.91 7.12 -18.52
N GLN A 81 -5.11 7.71 -18.44
CA GLN A 81 -5.34 9.08 -18.92
C GLN A 81 -4.50 10.10 -18.15
N THR A 82 -4.41 9.96 -16.82
CA THR A 82 -3.53 10.78 -15.96
C THR A 82 -2.08 10.67 -16.44
N SER A 83 -1.59 9.45 -16.68
CA SER A 83 -0.24 9.25 -17.23
C SER A 83 -0.07 9.88 -18.63
N PHE A 84 -1.10 9.85 -19.48
CA PHE A 84 -1.02 10.49 -20.80
C PHE A 84 -0.89 12.01 -20.71
N PHE A 85 -1.61 12.67 -19.80
CA PHE A 85 -1.43 14.10 -19.55
C PHE A 85 -0.04 14.40 -19.00
N ASP A 86 0.43 13.64 -18.01
CA ASP A 86 1.77 13.83 -17.42
C ASP A 86 2.90 13.65 -18.46
N ILE A 87 2.82 12.60 -19.29
CA ILE A 87 3.78 12.36 -20.38
C ILE A 87 3.73 13.47 -21.43
N ARG A 88 2.53 13.91 -21.83
CA ARG A 88 2.35 15.02 -22.79
C ARG A 88 2.91 16.33 -22.25
N GLY A 89 2.77 16.57 -20.95
CA GLY A 89 3.21 17.80 -20.29
C GLY A 89 2.34 19.02 -20.65
N LYS A 90 2.90 20.19 -20.34
CA LYS A 90 2.32 21.51 -20.63
C LYS A 90 2.33 21.77 -22.13
N VAL A 91 1.22 22.32 -22.63
CA VAL A 91 1.04 22.85 -23.98
C VAL A 91 0.63 24.32 -23.90
N ASP A 92 0.71 25.03 -25.02
CA ASP A 92 0.42 26.46 -25.06
C ASP A 92 -1.04 26.74 -24.67
N PHE A 93 -1.20 27.60 -23.67
CA PHE A 93 -2.51 28.06 -23.21
C PHE A 93 -3.01 29.21 -24.11
N PRO A 94 -4.31 29.26 -24.47
CA PRO A 94 -4.82 30.28 -25.37
C PRO A 94 -4.59 31.69 -24.84
N ASN A 95 -3.89 32.51 -25.62
CA ASN A 95 -3.70 33.93 -25.33
C ASN A 95 -3.90 34.77 -26.60
N THR A 96 -4.19 36.06 -26.41
CA THR A 96 -4.46 37.00 -27.51
C THR A 96 -3.25 37.24 -28.41
N ALA A 97 -2.02 37.02 -27.91
CA ALA A 97 -0.79 37.21 -28.70
C ALA A 97 -0.59 36.10 -29.74
N THR A 98 -1.01 34.87 -29.42
CA THR A 98 -0.82 33.68 -30.27
C THR A 98 -2.03 33.39 -31.15
N ALA A 99 -3.24 33.82 -30.75
CA ALA A 99 -4.47 33.69 -31.51
C ALA A 99 -5.26 35.02 -31.50
N PRO A 100 -4.91 35.99 -32.38
CA PRO A 100 -5.44 37.36 -32.35
C PRO A 100 -6.96 37.45 -32.57
N ASP A 101 -7.54 36.43 -33.19
CA ASP A 101 -8.97 36.29 -33.48
C ASP A 101 -9.76 35.69 -32.30
N LYS A 102 -9.07 35.13 -31.30
CA LYS A 102 -9.66 34.52 -30.10
C LYS A 102 -9.43 35.40 -28.87
N ALA A 103 -10.36 35.33 -27.91
CA ALA A 103 -10.14 35.97 -26.62
C ALA A 103 -9.07 35.22 -25.83
N GLY A 104 -8.25 35.96 -25.09
CA GLY A 104 -7.36 35.36 -24.09
C GLY A 104 -8.12 35.06 -22.80
N ILE A 105 -7.52 34.26 -21.93
CA ILE A 105 -8.06 33.97 -20.59
C ILE A 105 -6.99 34.30 -19.56
N MET A 106 -7.39 34.94 -18.46
CA MET A 106 -6.50 35.36 -17.39
C MET A 106 -7.19 35.22 -16.04
N ILE A 107 -6.40 35.01 -14.98
CA ILE A 107 -6.89 34.95 -13.61
C ILE A 107 -6.43 36.18 -12.84
N LEU A 108 -7.37 36.89 -12.22
CA LEU A 108 -7.10 37.83 -11.14
C LEU A 108 -7.17 37.04 -9.82
N ALA A 109 -6.00 36.72 -9.30
CA ALA A 109 -5.79 35.77 -8.22
C ALA A 109 -6.16 36.36 -6.85
N VAL A 110 -7.11 35.72 -6.17
CA VAL A 110 -7.30 35.89 -4.72
C VAL A 110 -6.30 34.96 -4.02
N ASP A 111 -5.11 35.49 -3.77
CA ASP A 111 -3.95 34.76 -3.29
C ASP A 111 -3.47 35.24 -1.91
N GLY A 112 -2.48 34.52 -1.35
CA GLY A 112 -1.88 34.86 -0.07
C GLY A 112 -1.27 36.27 -0.07
N ASP A 113 -0.63 36.68 -1.17
CA ASP A 113 -0.05 38.02 -1.30
C ASP A 113 -1.11 39.10 -1.17
N SER A 114 -2.26 38.96 -1.84
CA SER A 114 -3.38 39.90 -1.73
C SER A 114 -3.93 39.96 -0.30
N MET A 115 -3.98 38.83 0.42
CA MET A 115 -4.37 38.81 1.83
C MET A 115 -3.36 39.56 2.71
N THR A 116 -2.07 39.30 2.51
CA THR A 116 -1.00 39.95 3.27
C THR A 116 -0.98 41.46 3.05
N GLN A 117 -1.18 41.91 1.81
CA GLN A 117 -1.28 43.34 1.49
C GLN A 117 -2.45 44.00 2.23
N GLY A 118 -3.62 43.36 2.20
CA GLY A 118 -4.79 43.83 2.92
C GLY A 118 -4.60 43.85 4.45
N THR A 119 -4.11 42.78 5.06
CA THR A 119 -4.09 42.67 6.53
C THR A 119 -2.86 43.32 7.17
N GLN A 120 -1.68 43.23 6.55
CA GLN A 120 -0.43 43.72 7.15
C GLN A 120 -0.02 45.10 6.64
N ILE A 121 -0.06 45.33 5.33
CA ILE A 121 0.43 46.59 4.75
C ILE A 121 -0.55 47.73 5.04
N TYR A 122 -1.85 47.53 4.86
CA TYR A 122 -2.85 48.53 5.27
C TYR A 122 -2.71 48.89 6.76
N SER A 123 -2.58 47.90 7.64
CA SER A 123 -2.45 48.12 9.09
C SER A 123 -1.18 48.90 9.47
N SER A 124 -0.14 48.88 8.63
CA SER A 124 1.10 49.61 8.90
C SER A 124 0.95 51.13 8.74
N ASP A 125 0.17 51.58 7.76
CA ASP A 125 -0.21 52.99 7.55
C ASP A 125 -1.55 53.08 6.81
N PRO A 126 -2.68 53.11 7.54
CA PRO A 126 -4.01 53.18 6.93
C PRO A 126 -4.26 54.43 6.09
N SER A 127 -3.53 55.53 6.35
CA SER A 127 -3.68 56.78 5.61
C SER A 127 -2.99 56.69 4.25
N GLN A 128 -1.79 56.11 4.21
CA GLN A 128 -1.05 55.90 2.96
C GLN A 128 -1.69 54.81 2.09
N TYR A 129 -2.17 53.72 2.70
CA TYR A 129 -2.66 52.52 2.01
C TYR A 129 -4.20 52.41 1.99
N ALA A 130 -4.93 53.51 2.09
CA ALA A 130 -6.39 53.54 2.16
C ALA A 130 -7.10 52.79 1.01
N TYR A 131 -6.44 52.62 -0.14
CA TYR A 131 -6.97 51.85 -1.29
C TYR A 131 -7.00 50.32 -1.05
N LEU A 132 -6.28 49.81 -0.05
CA LEU A 132 -6.29 48.40 0.36
C LEU A 132 -7.36 48.09 1.42
N GLU A 133 -8.01 49.11 2.00
CA GLU A 133 -9.07 48.96 3.00
C GLU A 133 -10.17 47.95 2.59
N PRO A 134 -10.61 47.89 1.32
CA PRO A 134 -11.64 46.93 0.91
C PRO A 134 -11.23 45.45 1.05
N ILE A 135 -9.93 45.16 1.14
CA ILE A 135 -9.36 43.81 1.27
C ILE A 135 -8.66 43.57 2.61
N GLU A 136 -8.87 44.45 3.59
CA GLU A 136 -8.23 44.38 4.92
C GLU A 136 -8.44 43.04 5.63
N ARG A 137 -9.69 42.54 5.63
CA ARG A 137 -10.11 41.33 6.34
C ARG A 137 -10.96 40.44 5.43
N TRP A 138 -10.73 39.14 5.53
CA TRP A 138 -11.55 38.13 4.86
C TRP A 138 -12.86 37.84 5.65
N PRO A 139 -14.01 37.62 4.98
CA PRO A 139 -14.29 37.84 3.56
C PRO A 139 -14.19 39.31 3.14
N TRP A 140 -13.64 39.59 1.96
CA TRP A 140 -13.45 40.97 1.49
C TRP A 140 -14.75 41.73 1.23
N LYS A 141 -14.70 43.06 1.32
CA LYS A 141 -15.82 43.96 1.01
C LYS A 141 -16.24 43.79 -0.45
N ARG A 142 -17.56 43.86 -0.71
CA ARG A 142 -18.13 43.89 -2.07
C ARG A 142 -17.59 45.05 -2.90
N THR A 143 -17.26 46.16 -2.23
CA THR A 143 -16.55 47.30 -2.80
C THR A 143 -15.25 46.90 -3.51
N ALA A 144 -14.47 45.93 -2.98
CA ALA A 144 -13.22 45.49 -3.60
C ALA A 144 -13.48 44.90 -4.99
N TYR A 145 -14.44 43.97 -5.09
CA TYR A 145 -14.86 43.36 -6.35
C TYR A 145 -15.46 44.39 -7.30
N ALA A 146 -16.24 45.35 -6.79
CA ALA A 146 -16.83 46.44 -7.57
C ALA A 146 -15.75 47.30 -8.25
N ILE A 147 -14.71 47.70 -7.49
CA ILE A 147 -13.56 48.46 -8.03
C ILE A 147 -12.82 47.64 -9.08
N ALA A 148 -12.53 46.37 -8.79
CA ALA A 148 -11.81 45.49 -9.71
C ALA A 148 -12.58 45.30 -11.02
N ILE A 149 -13.87 44.97 -10.96
CA ILE A 149 -14.72 44.80 -12.15
C ILE A 149 -14.74 46.09 -12.99
N ASP A 150 -14.95 47.26 -12.36
CA ASP A 150 -15.01 48.52 -13.10
C ASP A 150 -13.68 48.84 -13.81
N ARG A 151 -12.56 48.62 -13.12
CA ARG A 151 -11.21 48.80 -13.66
C ARG A 151 -10.92 47.85 -14.82
N LEU A 152 -11.21 46.55 -14.67
CA LEU A 152 -11.02 45.54 -15.71
C LEU A 152 -11.87 45.83 -16.95
N MET A 153 -13.14 46.21 -16.76
CA MET A 153 -14.03 46.56 -17.87
C MET A 153 -13.55 47.81 -18.62
N GLN A 154 -13.07 48.84 -17.91
CA GLN A 154 -12.46 50.03 -18.51
C GLN A 154 -11.15 49.72 -19.25
N ALA A 155 -10.38 48.74 -18.78
CA ALA A 155 -9.18 48.22 -19.44
C ALA A 155 -9.48 47.38 -20.69
N GLY A 156 -10.76 47.19 -21.05
CA GLY A 156 -11.17 46.47 -22.24
C GLY A 156 -11.30 44.95 -22.04
N ALA A 157 -11.48 44.49 -20.80
CA ALA A 157 -11.81 43.08 -20.55
C ALA A 157 -13.11 42.71 -21.29
N ARG A 158 -13.10 41.53 -21.93
CA ARG A 158 -14.25 41.04 -22.70
C ARG A 158 -15.37 40.56 -21.79
N ALA A 159 -15.03 39.93 -20.68
CA ALA A 159 -15.95 39.63 -19.59
C ALA A 159 -15.19 39.48 -18.28
N VAL A 160 -15.90 39.66 -17.18
CA VAL A 160 -15.39 39.38 -15.83
C VAL A 160 -16.22 38.27 -15.22
N VAL A 161 -15.56 37.22 -14.72
CA VAL A 161 -16.19 36.05 -14.12
C VAL A 161 -15.77 35.98 -12.67
N LEU A 162 -16.73 36.05 -11.75
CA LEU A 162 -16.44 35.93 -10.32
C LEU A 162 -16.68 34.49 -9.87
N ASP A 163 -15.59 33.76 -9.66
CA ASP A 163 -15.57 32.38 -9.14
C ASP A 163 -15.56 32.37 -7.60
N ILE A 164 -16.52 33.12 -7.03
CA ILE A 164 -16.76 33.22 -5.58
C ILE A 164 -18.27 33.30 -5.40
N VAL A 165 -18.83 32.38 -4.61
CA VAL A 165 -20.27 32.33 -4.36
C VAL A 165 -20.66 33.43 -3.37
N LEU A 166 -21.43 34.41 -3.82
CA LEU A 166 -21.89 35.55 -3.02
C LEU A 166 -23.35 35.39 -2.60
N ASP A 167 -23.67 34.33 -1.87
CA ASP A 167 -25.04 33.95 -1.46
C ASP A 167 -25.59 34.81 -0.31
N ALA A 168 -24.75 35.14 0.67
CA ALA A 168 -25.11 35.94 1.84
C ALA A 168 -24.88 37.46 1.62
N SER A 169 -25.65 38.26 2.37
CA SER A 169 -25.46 39.71 2.46
C SER A 169 -24.07 40.05 3.01
N SER A 170 -23.51 41.19 2.59
CA SER A 170 -22.22 41.66 3.08
C SER A 170 -22.22 41.85 4.60
N SER A 171 -21.20 41.34 5.27
CA SER A 171 -20.92 41.60 6.69
C SER A 171 -20.58 43.07 6.98
N TYR A 172 -20.33 43.86 5.94
CA TYR A 172 -20.03 45.30 6.02
C TYR A 172 -21.26 46.19 5.77
N GLY A 173 -22.45 45.59 5.73
CA GLY A 173 -23.73 46.29 5.60
C GLY A 173 -24.24 46.42 4.16
N GLN A 174 -25.52 46.77 4.03
CA GLN A 174 -26.23 46.80 2.74
C GLN A 174 -25.64 47.78 1.71
N GLN A 175 -25.02 48.88 2.17
CA GLN A 175 -24.38 49.85 1.28
C GLN A 175 -23.21 49.24 0.51
N ASP A 176 -22.53 48.24 1.07
CA ASP A 176 -21.44 47.53 0.41
C ASP A 176 -21.97 46.63 -0.73
N ASP A 177 -23.02 45.85 -0.47
CA ASP A 177 -23.73 45.09 -1.52
C ASP A 177 -24.25 46.02 -2.63
N GLU A 178 -24.80 47.18 -2.28
CA GLU A 178 -25.32 48.16 -3.24
C GLU A 178 -24.23 48.66 -4.21
N ARG A 179 -23.01 48.88 -3.74
CA ARG A 179 -21.87 49.28 -4.60
C ARG A 179 -21.58 48.25 -5.68
N LEU A 180 -21.53 46.97 -5.32
CA LEU A 180 -21.32 45.90 -6.30
C LEU A 180 -22.53 45.80 -7.25
N ARG A 181 -23.76 45.89 -6.73
CA ARG A 181 -24.98 45.87 -7.55
C ARG A 181 -24.97 46.98 -8.61
N GLN A 182 -24.54 48.19 -8.26
CA GLN A 182 -24.44 49.31 -9.21
C GLN A 182 -23.44 49.02 -10.34
N ILE A 183 -22.28 48.44 -10.02
CA ILE A 183 -21.30 48.04 -11.04
C ILE A 183 -21.84 46.92 -11.93
N LEU A 184 -22.55 45.93 -11.38
CA LEU A 184 -23.20 44.89 -12.18
C LEU A 184 -24.23 45.49 -13.16
N LYS A 185 -25.03 46.47 -12.71
CA LYS A 185 -25.98 47.20 -13.58
C LYS A 185 -25.30 48.04 -14.66
N LYS A 186 -24.10 48.57 -14.39
CA LYS A 186 -23.30 49.34 -15.36
C LYS A 186 -22.83 48.48 -16.54
N TYR A 187 -22.62 47.18 -16.32
CA TYR A 187 -22.09 46.24 -17.31
C TYR A 187 -23.02 45.03 -17.54
N PRO A 188 -24.25 45.24 -18.03
CA PRO A 188 -25.26 44.20 -18.13
C PRO A 188 -24.80 43.06 -19.05
N GLY A 189 -24.93 41.82 -18.56
CA GLY A 189 -24.55 40.61 -19.31
C GLY A 189 -23.06 40.44 -19.59
N ARG A 190 -22.18 41.31 -19.06
CA ARG A 190 -20.72 41.22 -19.21
C ARG A 190 -20.01 40.68 -17.97
N VAL A 191 -20.75 40.50 -16.88
CA VAL A 191 -20.26 39.93 -15.63
C VAL A 191 -21.02 38.63 -15.32
N THR A 192 -20.27 37.59 -14.96
CA THR A 192 -20.81 36.30 -14.53
C THR A 192 -20.55 36.09 -13.05
N LEU A 193 -21.57 35.65 -12.30
CA LEU A 193 -21.47 35.29 -10.89
C LEU A 193 -21.56 33.76 -10.70
N ALA A 194 -20.78 33.24 -9.77
CA ALA A 194 -20.79 31.83 -9.39
C ALA A 194 -22.04 31.43 -8.61
N ALA A 195 -22.52 30.22 -8.90
CA ALA A 195 -23.50 29.48 -8.12
C ALA A 195 -22.93 28.10 -7.77
N GLN A 196 -23.54 27.40 -6.82
CA GLN A 196 -23.07 26.07 -6.41
C GLN A 196 -24.23 25.16 -6.05
N TYR A 197 -24.21 23.93 -6.55
CA TYR A 197 -25.08 22.87 -6.06
C TYR A 197 -24.53 22.31 -4.76
N LEU A 198 -25.39 22.22 -3.75
CA LEU A 198 -25.12 21.61 -2.46
C LEU A 198 -26.04 20.41 -2.27
N ASP A 199 -25.50 19.38 -1.62
CA ASP A 199 -26.26 18.22 -1.18
C ASP A 199 -26.77 18.51 0.25
N GLU A 200 -28.08 18.68 0.41
CA GLU A 200 -28.70 18.91 1.72
C GLU A 200 -29.44 17.64 2.14
N VAL A 201 -29.01 17.03 3.24
CA VAL A 201 -29.73 15.92 3.87
C VAL A 201 -30.90 16.50 4.67
N LYS A 202 -32.13 16.39 4.16
CA LYS A 202 -33.36 16.77 4.88
C LYS A 202 -34.01 15.56 5.52
N ARG A 203 -34.90 15.79 6.49
CA ARG A 203 -35.69 14.73 7.14
C ARG A 203 -36.56 13.91 6.16
N THR A 204 -36.82 14.45 4.97
CA THR A 204 -37.59 13.83 3.89
C THR A 204 -36.74 13.11 2.84
N GLY A 205 -35.41 13.12 2.96
CA GLY A 205 -34.45 12.57 2.01
C GLY A 205 -33.33 13.56 1.63
N GLU A 206 -32.40 13.11 0.80
CA GLU A 206 -31.37 13.95 0.17
C GLU A 206 -32.03 14.86 -0.89
N GLU A 207 -31.80 16.17 -0.78
CA GLU A 207 -32.25 17.16 -1.75
C GLU A 207 -31.06 17.99 -2.24
N ILE A 208 -30.99 18.19 -3.56
CA ILE A 208 -29.95 19.02 -4.15
C ILE A 208 -30.50 20.42 -4.38
N ARG A 209 -29.84 21.37 -3.75
CA ARG A 209 -30.19 22.79 -3.83
C ARG A 209 -29.14 23.55 -4.63
N LEU A 210 -29.60 24.42 -5.52
CA LEU A 210 -28.74 25.40 -6.17
C LEU A 210 -28.63 26.65 -5.28
N LEU A 211 -27.47 26.83 -4.67
CA LEU A 211 -27.09 28.06 -3.99
C LEU A 211 -26.76 29.12 -5.04
N THR A 212 -27.54 30.20 -5.08
CA THR A 212 -27.40 31.30 -6.04
C THR A 212 -26.90 32.56 -5.34
N PRO A 213 -26.32 33.52 -6.08
CA PRO A 213 -25.94 34.81 -5.52
C PRO A 213 -27.14 35.51 -4.85
N ASN A 214 -26.84 36.32 -3.84
CA ASN A 214 -27.80 37.11 -3.08
C ASN A 214 -28.82 37.77 -4.02
N PRO A 215 -30.14 37.67 -3.75
CA PRO A 215 -31.19 38.21 -4.61
C PRO A 215 -31.01 39.68 -5.00
N THR A 216 -30.37 40.48 -4.14
CA THR A 216 -30.02 41.89 -4.41
C THR A 216 -29.22 42.05 -5.70
N PHE A 217 -28.35 41.09 -6.03
CA PHE A 217 -27.57 41.10 -7.28
C PHE A 217 -28.37 40.61 -8.48
N GLN A 218 -29.40 39.79 -8.28
CA GLN A 218 -30.22 39.25 -9.38
C GLN A 218 -31.04 40.34 -10.08
N GLU A 219 -31.41 41.41 -9.37
CA GLU A 219 -32.04 42.60 -9.98
C GLU A 219 -31.17 43.26 -11.06
N ALA A 220 -29.85 43.09 -10.99
CA ALA A 220 -28.93 43.58 -12.02
C ALA A 220 -28.89 42.66 -13.27
N SER A 221 -29.63 41.54 -13.24
CA SER A 221 -29.64 40.50 -14.26
C SER A 221 -28.23 40.02 -14.71
N PRO A 222 -27.32 39.69 -13.77
CA PRO A 222 -26.03 39.11 -14.13
C PRO A 222 -26.23 37.72 -14.74
N LEU A 223 -25.25 37.26 -15.52
CA LEU A 223 -25.20 35.86 -15.90
C LEU A 223 -24.77 35.04 -14.67
N ILE A 224 -25.39 33.88 -14.48
CA ILE A 224 -25.10 32.99 -13.35
C ILE A 224 -24.67 31.65 -13.92
N GLY A 225 -23.59 31.08 -13.40
CA GLY A 225 -23.13 29.74 -13.77
C GLY A 225 -22.60 28.96 -12.57
N PHE A 226 -22.85 27.65 -12.55
CA PHE A 226 -22.46 26.83 -11.41
C PHE A 226 -21.01 26.33 -11.50
N ILE A 227 -20.37 26.15 -10.34
CA ILE A 227 -18.92 25.86 -10.24
C ILE A 227 -18.58 24.38 -10.02
N ASN A 228 -19.57 23.54 -9.74
CA ASN A 228 -19.38 22.13 -9.43
C ASN A 228 -18.77 21.33 -10.61
N PHE A 229 -17.90 20.38 -10.26
CA PHE A 229 -17.39 19.35 -11.15
C PHE A 229 -17.69 17.96 -10.60
N TYR A 230 -17.76 16.97 -11.48
CA TYR A 230 -17.86 15.58 -11.08
C TYR A 230 -16.48 15.01 -10.74
N LEU A 231 -16.34 14.48 -9.52
CA LEU A 231 -15.15 13.74 -9.11
C LEU A 231 -15.22 12.32 -9.66
N SER A 232 -14.26 11.97 -10.51
CA SER A 232 -14.11 10.60 -11.00
C SER A 232 -13.66 9.66 -9.86
N PRO A 233 -13.81 8.33 -10.01
CA PRO A 233 -13.41 7.34 -9.00
C PRO A 233 -11.93 7.36 -8.58
N ASP A 234 -11.05 7.96 -9.38
CA ASP A 234 -9.64 8.22 -9.05
C ASP A 234 -9.44 9.50 -8.22
N GLY A 235 -10.53 10.12 -7.76
CA GLY A 235 -10.54 11.34 -6.96
C GLY A 235 -10.20 12.61 -7.75
N ARG A 236 -10.21 12.57 -9.09
CA ARG A 236 -9.80 13.69 -9.95
C ARG A 236 -10.95 14.25 -10.79
N ILE A 237 -10.86 15.53 -11.13
CA ILE A 237 -11.74 16.19 -12.09
C ILE A 237 -11.19 15.97 -13.50
N HIS A 238 -11.95 15.28 -14.35
CA HIS A 238 -11.63 15.09 -15.77
C HIS A 238 -12.68 15.70 -16.70
N GLU A 239 -13.92 15.79 -16.23
CA GLU A 239 -15.10 16.11 -17.03
C GLU A 239 -15.48 17.58 -16.95
N MET A 240 -16.13 18.07 -18.00
CA MET A 240 -16.68 19.42 -18.05
C MET A 240 -17.74 19.62 -16.96
N GLY A 241 -17.86 20.84 -16.43
CA GLY A 241 -18.88 21.16 -15.42
C GLY A 241 -20.31 20.82 -15.87
N SER A 242 -20.61 20.97 -17.17
CA SER A 242 -21.89 20.59 -17.79
C SER A 242 -22.27 19.11 -17.60
N GLU A 243 -21.31 18.23 -17.30
CA GLU A 243 -21.55 16.81 -17.06
C GLU A 243 -21.95 16.52 -15.60
N TYR A 244 -21.66 17.42 -14.66
CA TYR A 244 -21.95 17.24 -13.23
C TYR A 244 -23.41 16.85 -12.99
N LEU A 245 -24.35 17.64 -13.51
CA LEU A 245 -25.78 17.35 -13.36
C LEU A 245 -26.20 16.04 -14.04
N LYS A 246 -25.63 15.73 -15.20
CA LYS A 246 -25.94 14.48 -15.91
C LYS A 246 -25.52 13.25 -15.11
N ARG A 247 -24.32 13.28 -14.52
CA ARG A 247 -23.79 12.20 -13.66
C ARG A 247 -24.64 12.01 -12.42
N LEU A 248 -25.06 13.13 -11.84
CA LEU A 248 -25.86 13.13 -10.62
C LEU A 248 -27.29 12.58 -10.84
N VAL A 249 -27.90 12.92 -11.98
CA VAL A 249 -29.20 12.35 -12.38
C VAL A 249 -29.08 10.85 -12.72
N GLN A 250 -27.95 10.42 -13.30
CA GLN A 250 -27.69 9.01 -13.57
C GLN A 250 -27.53 8.18 -12.29
N SER A 251 -26.89 8.74 -11.25
CA SER A 251 -26.75 8.05 -9.96
C SER A 251 -28.05 7.98 -9.18
N ASN A 252 -28.92 9.01 -9.28
CA ASN A 252 -30.22 9.06 -8.59
C ASN A 252 -31.36 9.44 -9.54
N LYS A 253 -31.99 8.42 -10.15
CA LYS A 253 -33.08 8.60 -11.14
C LYS A 253 -34.29 9.37 -10.60
N GLU A 254 -34.55 9.30 -9.29
CA GLU A 254 -35.66 10.02 -8.63
C GLU A 254 -35.36 11.52 -8.42
N LEU A 255 -34.08 11.92 -8.33
CA LEU A 255 -33.69 13.34 -8.16
C LEU A 255 -33.81 14.16 -9.46
N GLY A 256 -33.77 13.52 -10.62
CA GLY A 256 -33.61 14.21 -11.91
C GLY A 256 -34.75 15.12 -12.36
N LYS A 257 -35.91 15.08 -11.71
CA LYS A 257 -37.07 15.94 -12.05
C LYS A 257 -37.15 17.24 -11.26
N VAL A 258 -36.36 17.39 -10.19
CA VAL A 258 -36.49 18.50 -9.22
C VAL A 258 -35.27 19.44 -9.24
N ILE A 259 -34.17 19.06 -9.89
CA ILE A 259 -32.94 19.85 -9.88
C ILE A 259 -33.09 21.11 -10.78
N PRO A 260 -32.92 22.32 -10.23
CA PRO A 260 -32.90 23.55 -11.01
C PRO A 260 -31.84 23.48 -12.10
N GLN A 261 -32.17 23.83 -13.34
CA GLN A 261 -31.20 23.83 -14.44
C GLN A 261 -30.48 25.18 -14.50
N ALA A 262 -29.15 25.15 -14.46
CA ALA A 262 -28.29 26.31 -14.67
C ALA A 262 -27.13 25.91 -15.61
N PRO A 263 -26.56 26.85 -16.40
CA PRO A 263 -25.36 26.56 -17.18
C PRO A 263 -24.14 26.44 -16.24
N SER A 264 -23.11 25.72 -16.69
CA SER A 264 -21.83 25.72 -15.98
C SER A 264 -21.19 27.11 -16.02
N LEU A 265 -20.30 27.42 -15.06
CA LEU A 265 -19.58 28.70 -15.02
C LEU A 265 -18.85 28.96 -16.34
N ALA A 266 -18.24 27.94 -16.94
CA ALA A 266 -17.55 28.06 -18.22
C ALA A 266 -18.48 28.47 -19.39
N GLU A 267 -19.67 27.88 -19.48
CA GLU A 267 -20.67 28.24 -20.50
C GLU A 267 -21.22 29.66 -20.26
N ALA A 268 -21.47 30.01 -19.00
CA ALA A 268 -21.92 31.36 -18.62
C ALA A 268 -20.84 32.42 -18.87
N ALA A 269 -19.56 32.09 -18.69
CA ALA A 269 -18.42 32.96 -19.00
C ALA A 269 -18.28 33.24 -20.50
N LEU A 270 -18.44 32.23 -21.35
CA LEU A 270 -18.41 32.43 -22.80
C LEU A 270 -19.61 33.23 -23.29
N LYS A 271 -20.77 33.03 -22.68
CA LYS A 271 -21.97 33.83 -22.94
C LYS A 271 -21.75 35.30 -22.54
N SER A 272 -21.13 35.57 -21.39
CA SER A 272 -20.85 36.96 -20.97
C SER A 272 -19.77 37.63 -21.83
N ALA A 273 -18.80 36.86 -22.31
CA ALA A 273 -17.79 37.32 -23.25
C ALA A 273 -18.30 37.50 -24.69
N GLN A 274 -19.54 37.07 -24.96
CA GLN A 274 -20.16 37.09 -26.29
C GLN A 274 -19.30 36.33 -27.32
N ILE A 275 -18.73 35.20 -26.90
CA ILE A 275 -17.92 34.35 -27.75
C ILE A 275 -18.79 33.16 -28.19
N PRO A 276 -19.06 33.00 -29.50
CA PRO A 276 -19.67 31.79 -29.98
C PRO A 276 -18.70 30.63 -29.78
N TYR A 277 -19.20 29.50 -29.28
CA TYR A 277 -18.41 28.29 -29.12
C TYR A 277 -19.17 27.10 -29.73
N PRO A 278 -18.46 26.12 -30.30
CA PRO A 278 -19.08 24.93 -30.86
C PRO A 278 -19.74 24.10 -29.75
N LEU A 279 -20.81 23.39 -30.10
CA LEU A 279 -21.42 22.44 -29.19
C LEU A 279 -20.37 21.39 -28.80
N PRO A 280 -20.11 21.15 -27.51
CA PRO A 280 -19.09 20.19 -27.09
C PRO A 280 -19.42 18.79 -27.61
N THR A 281 -18.50 18.20 -28.37
CA THR A 281 -18.62 16.83 -28.90
C THR A 281 -18.07 15.77 -27.93
N GLY A 282 -17.46 16.22 -26.84
CA GLY A 282 -16.87 15.39 -25.80
C GLY A 282 -17.22 15.88 -24.40
N GLU A 283 -17.05 14.98 -23.44
CA GLU A 283 -17.41 15.20 -22.03
C GLU A 283 -16.20 15.64 -21.18
N ASN A 284 -14.95 15.46 -21.66
CA ASN A 284 -13.74 15.71 -20.88
C ASN A 284 -13.06 17.05 -21.23
N ILE A 285 -12.50 17.67 -20.21
CA ILE A 285 -11.69 18.90 -20.30
C ILE A 285 -10.37 18.58 -21.00
N PHE A 286 -9.96 19.46 -21.92
CA PHE A 286 -8.59 19.47 -22.42
C PHE A 286 -7.73 20.32 -21.49
N PHE A 287 -7.08 19.67 -20.53
CA PHE A 287 -6.12 20.38 -19.67
C PHE A 287 -4.92 20.80 -20.50
N TYR A 288 -4.48 22.04 -20.37
CA TYR A 288 -3.34 22.59 -21.10
C TYR A 288 -2.02 22.40 -20.34
N GLY A 289 -2.08 22.19 -19.02
CA GLY A 289 -0.89 21.95 -18.22
C GLY A 289 -1.22 21.79 -16.73
N PRO A 290 -0.19 21.67 -15.88
CA PRO A 290 -0.34 21.60 -14.42
C PRO A 290 -0.82 22.94 -13.83
N SER A 291 -0.98 22.99 -12.51
CA SER A 291 -1.23 24.23 -11.75
C SER A 291 -0.26 25.35 -12.16
N LYS A 292 -0.73 26.60 -12.13
CA LYS A 292 0.01 27.81 -12.56
C LYS A 292 0.32 27.85 -14.08
N THR A 293 -0.41 27.09 -14.88
CA THR A 293 -0.30 27.16 -16.36
C THR A 293 -0.92 28.44 -16.92
N VAL A 294 -2.04 28.89 -16.34
CA VAL A 294 -2.77 30.08 -16.75
C VAL A 294 -2.09 31.31 -16.19
N GLU A 295 -2.01 32.38 -16.98
CA GLU A 295 -1.44 33.66 -16.54
C GLU A 295 -2.29 34.25 -15.40
N GLN A 296 -1.63 34.63 -14.30
CA GLN A 296 -2.29 35.16 -13.11
C GLN A 296 -1.71 36.53 -12.73
N VAL A 297 -2.58 37.41 -12.22
CA VAL A 297 -2.22 38.70 -11.61
C VAL A 297 -2.79 38.73 -10.20
N PRO A 298 -2.02 39.08 -9.15
CA PRO A 298 -2.56 39.22 -7.79
C PRO A 298 -3.67 40.27 -7.73
N PHE A 299 -4.76 40.00 -7.01
CA PHE A 299 -5.93 40.87 -6.93
C PHE A 299 -5.59 42.30 -6.49
N TRP A 300 -4.69 42.43 -5.51
CA TRP A 300 -4.31 43.73 -4.96
C TRP A 300 -3.64 44.66 -5.99
N HIS A 301 -3.02 44.14 -7.07
CA HIS A 301 -2.42 44.96 -8.14
C HIS A 301 -3.47 45.82 -8.85
N VAL A 302 -4.71 45.34 -8.92
CA VAL A 302 -5.82 46.09 -9.54
C VAL A 302 -6.38 47.14 -8.58
N LEU A 303 -6.11 47.07 -7.27
CA LEU A 303 -6.51 48.10 -6.31
C LEU A 303 -5.44 49.18 -6.14
N ASP A 304 -4.17 48.79 -6.10
CA ASP A 304 -3.04 49.69 -5.91
C ASP A 304 -2.90 50.72 -7.05
N PRO A 305 -2.93 52.03 -6.74
CA PRO A 305 -2.75 53.08 -7.75
C PRO A 305 -1.44 53.02 -8.49
N VAL A 306 -0.34 52.58 -7.86
CA VAL A 306 0.97 52.52 -8.53
C VAL A 306 0.98 51.42 -9.59
N ASN A 307 0.61 50.21 -9.20
CA ASN A 307 0.49 49.08 -10.10
C ASN A 307 -0.57 49.32 -11.17
N TRP A 308 -1.77 49.80 -10.81
CA TRP A 308 -2.85 50.04 -11.75
C TRP A 308 -2.50 51.09 -12.80
N ASN A 309 -1.69 52.10 -12.47
CA ASN A 309 -1.26 53.10 -13.44
C ASN A 309 -0.08 52.64 -14.31
N ASN A 310 0.47 51.45 -14.09
CA ASN A 310 1.39 50.82 -15.03
C ASN A 310 0.68 50.61 -16.38
N TYR A 311 1.26 51.17 -17.45
CA TYR A 311 0.68 51.14 -18.79
C TYR A 311 0.37 49.70 -19.26
N HIS A 312 1.25 48.74 -18.99
CA HIS A 312 1.04 47.36 -19.40
C HIS A 312 -0.17 46.75 -18.69
N LEU A 313 -0.24 46.87 -17.37
CA LEU A 313 -1.34 46.33 -16.57
C LEU A 313 -2.68 46.94 -17.00
N LYS A 314 -2.72 48.26 -17.17
CA LYS A 314 -3.94 49.01 -17.48
C LYS A 314 -4.44 48.82 -18.90
N ASN A 315 -3.55 48.81 -19.90
CA ASN A 315 -3.94 48.96 -21.30
C ASN A 315 -3.67 47.72 -22.16
N GLN A 316 -2.92 46.73 -21.66
CA GLN A 316 -2.54 45.55 -22.42
C GLN A 316 -2.93 44.24 -21.73
N THR A 317 -2.69 44.11 -20.41
CA THR A 317 -2.79 42.84 -19.70
C THR A 317 -4.17 42.21 -19.76
N PHE A 318 -5.24 43.01 -19.60
CA PHE A 318 -6.64 42.53 -19.55
C PHE A 318 -7.42 42.72 -20.84
N LYS A 319 -6.85 43.46 -21.81
CA LYS A 319 -7.55 43.84 -23.04
C LYS A 319 -7.91 42.60 -23.87
N ASP A 320 -9.18 42.53 -24.28
CA ASP A 320 -9.74 41.43 -25.09
C ASP A 320 -9.65 40.04 -24.42
N LYS A 321 -9.45 39.99 -23.10
CA LYS A 321 -9.41 38.74 -22.31
C LYS A 321 -10.70 38.52 -21.50
N ILE A 322 -11.02 37.26 -21.23
CA ILE A 322 -11.93 36.85 -20.16
C ILE A 322 -11.12 36.82 -18.87
N VAL A 323 -11.53 37.58 -17.86
CA VAL A 323 -10.83 37.67 -16.59
C VAL A 323 -11.63 36.94 -15.51
N LEU A 324 -11.05 35.86 -14.97
CA LEU A 324 -11.62 35.12 -13.86
C LEU A 324 -11.07 35.66 -12.55
N ILE A 325 -11.94 36.00 -11.61
CA ILE A 325 -11.58 36.40 -10.25
C ILE A 325 -11.90 35.24 -9.33
N GLY A 326 -10.90 34.66 -8.68
CA GLY A 326 -11.11 33.50 -7.82
C GLY A 326 -9.89 33.12 -6.99
N PRO A 327 -10.06 32.21 -6.02
CA PRO A 327 -9.00 31.78 -5.11
C PRO A 327 -7.93 30.96 -5.83
N THR A 328 -6.65 31.29 -5.59
CA THR A 328 -5.50 30.54 -6.12
C THR A 328 -4.46 30.18 -5.05
N GLY A 329 -4.60 30.66 -3.81
CA GLY A 329 -3.69 30.37 -2.69
C GLY A 329 -4.18 29.24 -1.77
N GLY A 330 -3.31 28.27 -1.46
CA GLY A 330 -3.62 27.04 -0.71
C GLY A 330 -3.68 27.14 0.82
N GLY A 331 -4.07 28.29 1.37
CA GLY A 331 -4.20 28.49 2.83
C GLY A 331 -5.51 27.94 3.40
N GLU A 332 -5.58 27.76 4.72
CA GLU A 332 -6.76 27.27 5.46
C GLU A 332 -8.08 28.02 5.13
N SER A 333 -7.98 29.24 4.62
CA SER A 333 -9.11 30.10 4.26
C SER A 333 -9.81 29.74 2.93
N PHE A 334 -9.18 28.97 2.03
CA PHE A 334 -9.75 28.61 0.72
C PHE A 334 -9.69 27.10 0.46
N GLN A 335 -10.82 26.42 0.60
CA GLN A 335 -10.94 24.97 0.36
C GLN A 335 -11.24 24.60 -1.12
N ASP A 336 -10.86 25.42 -2.09
CA ASP A 336 -11.18 25.22 -3.52
C ASP A 336 -10.01 24.63 -4.34
N PHE A 337 -9.39 23.57 -3.81
CA PHE A 337 -8.28 22.87 -4.47
C PHE A 337 -8.65 21.43 -4.79
N HIS A 338 -8.55 21.09 -6.07
CA HIS A 338 -8.99 19.80 -6.58
C HIS A 338 -7.83 19.06 -7.24
N ALA A 339 -7.89 17.73 -7.21
CA ALA A 339 -6.98 16.92 -8.01
C ALA A 339 -7.44 16.96 -9.48
N ALA A 340 -6.57 17.36 -10.39
CA ALA A 340 -6.76 17.30 -11.83
C ALA A 340 -5.83 16.23 -12.44
N PRO A 341 -5.89 15.92 -13.75
CA PRO A 341 -5.06 14.86 -14.35
C PRO A 341 -3.55 15.10 -14.27
N PHE A 342 -3.11 16.34 -13.99
CA PHE A 342 -1.71 16.63 -13.68
C PHE A 342 -1.37 16.45 -12.19
N SER A 343 -2.33 16.53 -11.28
CA SER A 343 -2.11 16.58 -9.82
C SER A 343 -1.81 15.22 -9.20
N GLY A 344 -0.99 15.25 -8.14
CA GLY A 344 -0.60 14.05 -7.39
C GLY A 344 0.23 13.08 -8.23
N THR A 345 0.95 13.58 -9.22
CA THR A 345 1.94 12.84 -10.01
C THR A 345 3.34 13.12 -9.47
N LEU A 346 4.32 12.26 -9.78
CA LEU A 346 5.72 12.47 -9.36
C LEU A 346 6.27 13.82 -9.87
N ARG A 347 5.84 14.25 -11.07
CA ARG A 347 6.30 15.48 -11.70
C ARG A 347 5.53 16.72 -11.22
N TYR A 348 4.25 16.56 -10.89
CA TYR A 348 3.37 17.66 -10.47
C TYR A 348 2.54 17.21 -9.23
N PRO A 349 3.09 17.40 -8.02
CA PRO A 349 2.42 16.98 -6.80
C PRO A 349 1.24 17.89 -6.42
N GLU A 350 1.30 19.17 -6.82
CA GLU A 350 0.32 20.20 -6.42
C GLU A 350 -1.10 19.94 -6.97
N LYS A 351 -2.11 20.24 -6.15
CA LYS A 351 -3.50 20.34 -6.58
C LYS A 351 -3.71 21.59 -7.44
N MET A 352 -4.79 21.61 -8.22
CA MET A 352 -5.17 22.73 -9.08
C MET A 352 -6.30 23.51 -8.41
N ALA A 353 -6.23 24.85 -8.45
CA ALA A 353 -7.31 25.68 -7.93
C ALA A 353 -8.57 25.55 -8.81
N GLY A 354 -9.76 25.63 -8.21
CA GLY A 354 -11.03 25.53 -8.95
C GLY A 354 -11.11 26.51 -10.12
N VAL A 355 -10.69 27.76 -9.89
CA VAL A 355 -10.63 28.81 -10.93
C VAL A 355 -9.70 28.47 -12.09
N GLU A 356 -8.61 27.73 -11.86
CA GLU A 356 -7.74 27.24 -12.93
C GLU A 356 -8.39 26.12 -13.73
N ILE A 357 -9.15 25.23 -13.07
CA ILE A 357 -9.93 24.19 -13.76
C ILE A 357 -11.02 24.85 -14.62
N GLN A 358 -11.69 25.88 -14.11
CA GLN A 358 -12.64 26.68 -14.87
C GLN A 358 -11.98 27.35 -16.08
N ALA A 359 -10.79 27.93 -15.92
CA ALA A 359 -10.03 28.51 -17.03
C ALA A 359 -9.70 27.46 -18.11
N ASN A 360 -9.31 26.24 -17.73
CA ASN A 360 -9.10 25.12 -18.67
C ASN A 360 -10.42 24.71 -19.35
N ALA A 361 -11.54 24.70 -18.64
CA ALA A 361 -12.86 24.37 -19.19
C ALA A 361 -13.33 25.42 -20.21
N ILE A 362 -13.20 26.72 -19.89
CA ILE A 362 -13.49 27.83 -20.81
C ILE A 362 -12.62 27.72 -22.06
N ALA A 363 -11.31 27.53 -21.90
CA ALA A 363 -10.38 27.35 -23.01
C ALA A 363 -10.75 26.13 -23.88
N THR A 364 -11.17 25.04 -23.25
CA THR A 364 -11.59 23.81 -23.95
C THR A 364 -12.82 24.07 -24.83
N LEU A 365 -13.84 24.75 -24.31
CA LEU A 365 -15.05 25.09 -25.06
C LEU A 365 -14.76 26.11 -26.17
N MET A 366 -14.04 27.18 -25.84
CA MET A 366 -13.67 28.24 -26.78
C MET A 366 -12.89 27.71 -27.98
N GLU A 367 -11.98 26.74 -27.76
CA GLU A 367 -11.18 26.15 -28.83
C GLU A 367 -11.82 24.93 -29.51
N GLY A 368 -12.97 24.44 -29.02
CA GLY A 368 -13.56 23.19 -29.49
C GLY A 368 -12.62 21.99 -29.30
N LYS A 369 -11.92 21.94 -28.16
CA LYS A 369 -10.88 20.94 -27.86
C LYS A 369 -11.32 19.81 -26.92
N THR A 370 -12.61 19.69 -26.62
CA THR A 370 -13.14 18.62 -25.75
C THR A 370 -12.63 17.24 -26.14
N ILE A 371 -12.29 16.44 -25.13
CA ILE A 371 -11.82 15.07 -25.32
C ILE A 371 -13.01 14.12 -25.16
N THR A 372 -13.14 13.15 -26.06
CA THR A 372 -14.26 12.19 -26.04
C THR A 372 -13.78 10.76 -26.17
N HIS A 373 -14.61 9.81 -25.74
CA HIS A 373 -14.35 8.40 -26.02
C HIS A 373 -14.59 8.11 -27.50
N ALA A 374 -13.64 7.42 -28.14
CA ALA A 374 -13.81 6.98 -29.53
C ALA A 374 -15.02 6.05 -29.71
N PHE A 375 -15.39 5.32 -28.65
CA PHE A 375 -16.54 4.43 -28.60
C PHE A 375 -17.43 4.81 -27.40
N PRO A 376 -18.41 5.71 -27.59
CA PRO A 376 -19.31 6.13 -26.51
C PRO A 376 -20.23 5.00 -26.04
N ASN A 377 -20.67 4.14 -26.96
CA ASN A 377 -21.49 2.97 -26.64
C ASN A 377 -20.65 1.92 -25.88
N LEU A 378 -21.06 1.61 -24.66
CA LEU A 378 -20.34 0.68 -23.77
C LEU A 378 -20.22 -0.74 -24.34
N LEU A 379 -21.26 -1.25 -25.01
CA LEU A 379 -21.22 -2.58 -25.63
C LEU A 379 -20.23 -2.62 -26.80
N VAL A 380 -20.24 -1.59 -27.65
CA VAL A 380 -19.27 -1.46 -28.75
C VAL A 380 -17.85 -1.38 -28.21
N ARG A 381 -17.63 -0.61 -27.13
CA ARG A 381 -16.33 -0.50 -26.46
C ARG A 381 -15.83 -1.87 -25.98
N GLY A 382 -16.69 -2.67 -25.33
CA GLY A 382 -16.36 -4.03 -24.93
C GLY A 382 -16.03 -4.95 -26.11
N GLY A 383 -16.80 -4.86 -27.21
CA GLY A 383 -16.52 -5.59 -28.45
C GLY A 383 -15.15 -5.24 -29.07
N VAL A 384 -14.79 -3.95 -29.08
CA VAL A 384 -13.48 -3.50 -29.56
C VAL A 384 -12.34 -4.07 -28.70
N VAL A 385 -12.48 -4.04 -27.37
CA VAL A 385 -11.50 -4.66 -26.45
C VAL A 385 -11.33 -6.14 -26.77
N MET A 386 -12.43 -6.87 -26.98
CA MET A 386 -12.38 -8.29 -27.34
C MET A 386 -11.58 -8.52 -28.63
N VAL A 387 -11.85 -7.74 -29.68
CA VAL A 387 -11.15 -7.85 -30.96
C VAL A 387 -9.66 -7.58 -30.82
N ILE A 388 -9.28 -6.54 -30.07
CA ILE A 388 -7.86 -6.19 -29.82
C ILE A 388 -7.16 -7.35 -29.10
N VAL A 389 -7.75 -7.88 -28.03
CA VAL A 389 -7.15 -8.97 -27.24
C VAL A 389 -7.05 -10.24 -28.06
N LEU A 390 -8.07 -10.60 -28.85
CA LEU A 390 -8.05 -11.77 -29.72
C LEU A 390 -7.02 -11.64 -30.85
N LEU A 391 -6.91 -10.46 -31.46
CA LEU A 391 -5.90 -10.20 -32.49
C LEU A 391 -4.48 -10.29 -31.91
N ALA A 392 -4.25 -9.68 -30.75
CA ALA A 392 -2.99 -9.77 -30.04
C ALA A 392 -2.63 -11.22 -29.70
N ALA A 393 -3.61 -11.99 -29.23
CA ALA A 393 -3.42 -13.40 -28.94
C ALA A 393 -3.14 -14.22 -30.21
N TYR A 394 -3.83 -13.97 -31.32
CA TYR A 394 -3.55 -14.60 -32.62
C TYR A 394 -2.09 -14.33 -33.05
N LEU A 395 -1.62 -13.09 -32.97
CA LEU A 395 -0.23 -12.74 -33.28
C LEU A 395 0.77 -13.49 -32.39
N GLN A 396 0.46 -13.67 -31.10
CA GLN A 396 1.29 -14.49 -30.21
C GLN A 396 1.33 -15.97 -30.65
N THR A 397 0.29 -16.50 -31.30
CA THR A 397 0.30 -17.90 -31.78
C THR A 397 1.25 -18.15 -32.96
N LEU A 398 1.70 -17.10 -33.67
CA LEU A 398 2.57 -17.21 -34.85
C LEU A 398 3.96 -17.78 -34.52
N THR A 399 4.39 -17.73 -33.27
CA THR A 399 5.60 -18.40 -32.78
C THR A 399 5.22 -19.62 -31.95
N SER A 400 6.02 -20.68 -31.98
CA SER A 400 5.84 -21.86 -31.13
C SER A 400 6.63 -21.78 -29.80
N HIS A 401 7.55 -20.82 -29.66
CA HIS A 401 8.43 -20.72 -28.48
C HIS A 401 7.78 -19.91 -27.34
N PRO A 402 7.56 -20.49 -26.14
CA PRO A 402 6.85 -19.83 -25.04
C PRO A 402 7.45 -18.49 -24.58
N LEU A 403 8.78 -18.39 -24.48
CA LEU A 403 9.47 -17.14 -24.13
C LEU A 403 9.28 -16.05 -25.17
N ARG A 404 9.31 -16.41 -26.47
CA ARG A 404 9.06 -15.47 -27.56
C ARG A 404 7.59 -15.03 -27.59
N ARG A 405 6.64 -15.94 -27.31
CA ARG A 405 5.21 -15.61 -27.15
C ARG A 405 4.99 -14.55 -26.08
N PHE A 406 5.61 -14.76 -24.92
CA PHE A 406 5.54 -13.82 -23.81
C PHE A 406 6.14 -12.46 -24.18
N GLY A 407 7.33 -12.45 -24.81
CA GLY A 407 7.97 -11.24 -25.30
C GLY A 407 7.11 -10.46 -26.32
N TYR A 408 6.50 -11.15 -27.28
CA TYR A 408 5.57 -10.51 -28.23
C TYR A 408 4.34 -9.93 -27.53
N GLY A 409 3.82 -10.61 -26.52
CA GLY A 409 2.73 -10.10 -25.70
C GLY A 409 3.02 -8.75 -25.07
N ILE A 410 4.18 -8.62 -24.40
CA ILE A 410 4.64 -7.35 -23.83
C ILE A 410 4.80 -6.30 -24.92
N ALA A 411 5.46 -6.66 -26.04
CA ALA A 411 5.66 -5.73 -27.14
C ALA A 411 4.33 -5.21 -27.73
N ILE A 412 3.34 -6.08 -27.94
CA ILE A 412 2.03 -5.68 -28.46
C ILE A 412 1.30 -4.78 -27.46
N ALA A 413 1.36 -5.07 -26.16
CA ALA A 413 0.75 -4.21 -25.14
C ALA A 413 1.40 -2.81 -25.11
N LEU A 414 2.73 -2.72 -25.22
CA LEU A 414 3.45 -1.45 -25.32
C LEU A 414 3.08 -0.69 -26.59
N VAL A 415 3.03 -1.36 -27.74
CA VAL A 415 2.59 -0.76 -29.02
C VAL A 415 1.17 -0.22 -28.90
N TRP A 416 0.24 -0.98 -28.28
CA TRP A 416 -1.12 -0.50 -28.03
C TRP A 416 -1.14 0.76 -27.16
N GLY A 417 -0.35 0.79 -26.09
CA GLY A 417 -0.20 1.99 -25.25
C GLY A 417 0.30 3.21 -26.04
N VAL A 418 1.28 3.04 -26.92
CA VAL A 418 1.82 4.11 -27.79
C VAL A 418 0.78 4.59 -28.80
N VAL A 419 0.02 3.67 -29.41
CA VAL A 419 -1.08 4.02 -30.33
C VAL A 419 -2.15 4.81 -29.59
N SER A 420 -2.60 4.33 -28.43
CA SER A 420 -3.57 5.01 -27.59
C SER A 420 -3.11 6.40 -27.16
N TYR A 421 -1.86 6.54 -26.72
CA TYR A 421 -1.27 7.84 -26.38
C TYR A 421 -1.26 8.78 -27.59
N SER A 422 -0.87 8.29 -28.77
CA SER A 422 -0.83 9.09 -30.00
C SER A 422 -2.22 9.58 -30.43
N VAL A 423 -3.23 8.70 -30.33
CA VAL A 423 -4.64 9.02 -30.63
C VAL A 423 -5.21 10.00 -29.60
N PHE A 424 -4.82 9.87 -28.34
CA PHE A 424 -5.20 10.80 -27.28
C PHE A 424 -4.62 12.20 -27.54
N VAL A 425 -3.31 12.31 -27.76
CA VAL A 425 -2.64 13.62 -27.92
C VAL A 425 -3.02 14.31 -29.23
N ARG A 426 -3.01 13.59 -30.36
CA ARG A 426 -3.29 14.18 -31.69
C ARG A 426 -4.77 14.17 -32.04
N GLY A 427 -5.45 13.08 -31.73
CA GLY A 427 -6.85 12.85 -32.09
C GLY A 427 -7.85 13.38 -31.06
N ARG A 428 -7.43 13.66 -29.82
CA ARG A 428 -8.33 14.04 -28.70
C ARG A 428 -9.41 12.97 -28.44
N LEU A 429 -9.06 11.71 -28.69
CA LEU A 429 -9.92 10.56 -28.53
C LEU A 429 -9.36 9.60 -27.48
N ILE A 430 -10.21 9.14 -26.58
CA ILE A 430 -9.87 8.13 -25.58
C ILE A 430 -10.21 6.75 -26.13
N LEU A 431 -9.17 5.94 -26.35
CA LEU A 431 -9.30 4.50 -26.65
C LEU A 431 -9.30 3.68 -25.35
N PRO A 432 -10.01 2.54 -25.30
CA PRO A 432 -9.84 1.59 -24.20
C PRO A 432 -8.39 1.07 -24.21
N THR A 433 -7.65 1.29 -23.13
CA THR A 433 -6.20 1.12 -23.13
C THR A 433 -5.73 0.22 -22.01
N ALA A 434 -6.10 0.55 -20.76
CA ALA A 434 -5.65 -0.20 -19.59
C ALA A 434 -6.11 -1.67 -19.66
N VAL A 435 -7.39 -1.89 -19.97
CA VAL A 435 -7.97 -3.24 -19.97
C VAL A 435 -7.35 -4.14 -21.06
N PRO A 436 -7.24 -3.72 -22.33
CA PRO A 436 -6.51 -4.50 -23.34
C PRO A 436 -5.07 -4.82 -22.94
N MET A 437 -4.32 -3.86 -22.38
CA MET A 437 -2.93 -4.09 -21.97
C MET A 437 -2.84 -5.17 -20.88
N ILE A 438 -3.68 -5.07 -19.84
CA ILE A 438 -3.75 -6.07 -18.75
C ILE A 438 -4.15 -7.45 -19.31
N ALA A 439 -5.18 -7.50 -20.15
CA ALA A 439 -5.66 -8.76 -20.74
C ALA A 439 -4.61 -9.42 -21.64
N ILE A 440 -3.88 -8.63 -22.45
CA ILE A 440 -2.77 -9.11 -23.28
C ILE A 440 -1.66 -9.67 -22.39
N ALA A 441 -1.29 -8.97 -21.30
CA ALA A 441 -0.26 -9.43 -20.37
C ALA A 441 -0.67 -10.75 -19.66
N LEU A 442 -1.91 -10.85 -19.16
CA LEU A 442 -2.44 -12.07 -18.54
C LEU A 442 -2.51 -13.26 -19.52
N SER A 443 -2.95 -13.01 -20.75
CA SER A 443 -2.92 -14.01 -21.83
C SER A 443 -1.49 -14.49 -22.11
N SER A 444 -0.53 -13.57 -22.14
CA SER A 444 0.88 -13.88 -22.40
C SER A 444 1.50 -14.71 -21.28
N GLY A 445 1.20 -14.38 -20.01
CA GLY A 445 1.60 -15.17 -18.85
C GLY A 445 1.00 -16.57 -18.85
N SER A 446 -0.27 -16.69 -19.29
CA SER A 446 -0.95 -17.98 -19.44
C SER A 446 -0.25 -18.90 -20.45
N TYR A 447 0.26 -18.36 -21.56
CA TYR A 447 1.04 -19.12 -22.54
C TYR A 447 2.43 -19.51 -22.03
N LEU A 448 3.08 -18.67 -21.23
CA LEU A 448 4.34 -19.03 -20.57
C LEU A 448 4.13 -20.19 -19.60
N PHE A 449 3.12 -20.09 -18.74
CA PHE A 449 2.78 -21.10 -17.74
C PHE A 449 2.39 -22.43 -18.38
N THR A 450 1.46 -22.43 -19.34
CA THR A 450 1.05 -23.64 -20.07
C THR A 450 2.17 -24.21 -20.93
N GLY A 451 3.04 -23.36 -21.49
CA GLY A 451 4.24 -23.78 -22.22
C GLY A 451 5.22 -24.54 -21.33
N ILE A 452 5.53 -24.02 -20.14
CA ILE A 452 6.41 -24.66 -19.16
C ILE A 452 5.83 -26.01 -18.72
N ILE A 453 4.55 -26.04 -18.33
CA ILE A 453 3.86 -27.26 -17.91
C ILE A 453 3.80 -28.28 -19.04
N SER A 454 3.49 -27.85 -20.27
CA SER A 454 3.42 -28.75 -21.42
C SER A 454 4.77 -29.39 -21.72
N LYS A 455 5.88 -28.63 -21.59
CA LYS A 455 7.24 -29.14 -21.76
C LYS A 455 7.60 -30.14 -20.66
N GLN A 456 7.24 -29.87 -19.40
CA GLN A 456 7.42 -30.83 -18.30
C GLN A 456 6.61 -32.10 -18.50
N ILE A 457 5.34 -31.99 -18.90
CA ILE A 457 4.48 -33.16 -19.18
C ILE A 457 4.96 -33.93 -20.40
N GLN A 458 5.45 -33.25 -21.44
CA GLN A 458 6.02 -33.90 -22.62
C GLN A 458 7.30 -34.66 -22.26
N LEU A 459 8.17 -34.08 -21.43
CA LEU A 459 9.34 -34.75 -20.87
C LEU A 459 8.94 -35.96 -20.01
N LEU A 460 7.91 -35.84 -19.18
CA LEU A 460 7.36 -36.95 -18.39
C LEU A 460 6.74 -38.04 -19.26
N ARG A 461 6.07 -37.68 -20.36
CA ARG A 461 5.49 -38.64 -21.32
C ARG A 461 6.58 -39.33 -22.12
N SER A 462 7.61 -38.63 -22.58
CA SER A 462 8.77 -39.24 -23.24
C SER A 462 9.52 -40.15 -22.26
N ALA A 463 9.69 -39.73 -21.00
CA ALA A 463 10.29 -40.57 -19.95
C ALA A 463 9.46 -41.82 -19.66
N ARG A 464 8.11 -41.73 -19.61
CA ARG A 464 7.21 -42.89 -19.47
C ARG A 464 7.17 -43.79 -20.70
N ALA A 465 7.27 -43.23 -21.90
CA ALA A 465 7.38 -44.01 -23.14
C ALA A 465 8.73 -44.76 -23.19
N PHE A 466 9.82 -44.13 -22.72
CA PHE A 466 11.13 -44.77 -22.48
C PHE A 466 11.08 -45.85 -21.37
N LYS A 467 10.22 -45.68 -20.35
CA LYS A 467 10.00 -46.65 -19.24
C LYS A 467 9.38 -47.98 -19.73
N GLY A 468 8.83 -48.03 -20.94
CA GLY A 468 8.09 -49.18 -21.48
C GLY A 468 8.70 -49.87 -22.70
N SER A 469 9.84 -49.42 -23.23
CA SER A 469 10.51 -50.06 -24.37
C SER A 469 11.37 -51.24 -23.91
N GLU A 470 11.13 -52.40 -24.51
CA GLU A 470 11.81 -53.68 -24.22
C GLU A 470 13.33 -53.59 -24.43
N GLU A 471 13.77 -52.78 -25.40
CA GLU A 471 15.17 -52.55 -25.80
C GLU A 471 16.03 -51.83 -24.73
N VAL A 472 15.43 -51.07 -23.81
CA VAL A 472 16.15 -50.32 -22.77
C VAL A 472 16.35 -51.16 -21.49
N ARG A 473 15.49 -52.17 -21.26
CA ARG A 473 15.65 -53.14 -20.15
C ARG A 473 16.83 -54.10 -20.37
N GLU A 474 17.19 -54.34 -21.63
CA GLU A 474 18.27 -55.26 -22.00
C GLU A 474 19.65 -54.57 -21.97
N PHE A 475 19.70 -53.24 -22.09
CA PHE A 475 20.94 -52.48 -22.22
C PHE A 475 21.42 -51.80 -20.92
N LEU A 476 20.55 -51.60 -19.93
CA LEU A 476 20.89 -50.97 -18.66
C LEU A 476 21.14 -52.02 -17.58
N SER A 477 22.30 -51.94 -16.92
CA SER A 477 22.61 -52.78 -15.76
C SER A 477 21.66 -52.48 -14.59
N SER A 478 21.47 -53.44 -13.68
CA SER A 478 20.55 -53.30 -12.53
C SER A 478 20.81 -52.04 -11.69
N THR A 479 22.07 -51.58 -11.64
CA THR A 479 22.49 -50.35 -10.96
C THR A 479 22.01 -49.08 -11.66
N GLN A 480 22.06 -49.03 -13.01
CA GLN A 480 21.59 -47.90 -13.80
C GLN A 480 20.06 -47.82 -13.87
N GLN A 481 19.40 -48.97 -13.71
CA GLN A 481 17.95 -49.07 -13.67
C GLN A 481 17.36 -48.43 -12.40
N GLU A 482 18.07 -48.46 -11.28
CA GLU A 482 17.70 -47.77 -10.04
C GLU A 482 17.89 -46.25 -10.15
N GLU A 483 19.01 -45.77 -10.68
CA GLU A 483 19.25 -44.33 -10.92
C GLU A 483 18.24 -43.73 -11.90
N PHE A 484 17.87 -44.44 -12.96
CA PHE A 484 16.87 -43.98 -13.93
C PHE A 484 15.45 -43.90 -13.33
N MET A 485 15.11 -44.82 -12.42
CA MET A 485 13.82 -44.80 -11.71
C MET A 485 13.74 -43.68 -10.66
N GLN A 486 14.87 -43.24 -10.10
CA GLN A 486 14.94 -42.10 -9.17
C GLN A 486 14.65 -40.74 -9.81
N VAL A 487 14.85 -40.59 -11.12
CA VAL A 487 14.62 -39.32 -11.85
C VAL A 487 13.17 -39.17 -12.33
N VAL A 488 12.43 -40.27 -12.52
CA VAL A 488 11.12 -40.30 -13.18
C VAL A 488 9.94 -40.21 -12.19
N ASP A 489 10.12 -40.63 -10.94
CA ASP A 489 9.10 -40.50 -9.88
C ASP A 489 9.53 -39.42 -8.86
N GLY A 490 8.71 -38.38 -8.71
CA GLY A 490 9.01 -37.16 -7.95
C GLY A 490 9.47 -37.39 -6.52
N TYR A 491 10.64 -36.85 -6.20
CA TYR A 491 11.39 -37.05 -4.95
C TYR A 491 10.88 -36.31 -3.71
N ASP A 492 9.62 -35.83 -3.69
CA ASP A 492 9.10 -35.07 -2.54
C ASP A 492 8.31 -35.92 -1.54
N GLN A 493 7.99 -37.19 -1.84
CA GLN A 493 7.20 -38.03 -0.93
C GLN A 493 7.98 -39.05 -0.08
N LYS A 494 9.31 -38.97 0.02
CA LYS A 494 10.05 -39.87 0.93
C LYS A 494 11.36 -39.32 1.51
N MET A 495 11.39 -38.05 1.91
CA MET A 495 12.52 -37.54 2.74
C MET A 495 12.42 -38.02 4.19
N LEU A 496 11.21 -38.23 4.72
CA LEU A 496 11.01 -38.81 6.06
C LEU A 496 11.66 -40.19 6.17
N GLY A 497 12.51 -40.37 7.18
CA GLY A 497 13.28 -41.58 7.43
C GLY A 497 14.54 -41.73 6.57
N ARG A 498 14.78 -40.84 5.60
CA ARG A 498 16.02 -40.83 4.81
C ARG A 498 17.20 -40.44 5.70
N LYS A 499 18.34 -41.12 5.52
CA LYS A 499 19.61 -40.73 6.11
C LYS A 499 20.42 -39.94 5.09
N LEU A 500 20.77 -38.70 5.42
CA LEU A 500 21.67 -37.86 4.64
C LEU A 500 23.11 -38.08 5.11
N ARG A 501 24.03 -38.26 4.17
CA ARG A 501 25.44 -38.61 4.42
C ARG A 501 25.60 -39.83 5.36
N GLY A 502 24.62 -40.72 5.39
CA GLY A 502 24.56 -41.84 6.32
C GLY A 502 24.36 -41.48 7.81
N ARG A 503 24.36 -40.18 8.17
CA ARG A 503 24.46 -39.67 9.55
C ARG A 503 23.23 -38.90 10.03
N TYR A 504 22.59 -38.11 9.17
CA TYR A 504 21.46 -37.27 9.58
C TYR A 504 20.15 -37.91 9.13
N LYS A 505 19.42 -38.52 10.06
CA LYS A 505 18.14 -39.17 9.77
C LYS A 505 17.01 -38.14 9.86
N ILE A 506 16.35 -37.84 8.74
CA ILE A 506 15.19 -36.94 8.72
C ILE A 506 14.02 -37.56 9.48
N VAL A 507 13.45 -36.80 10.42
CA VAL A 507 12.38 -37.25 11.31
C VAL A 507 11.06 -36.51 11.04
N GLU A 508 11.13 -35.22 10.71
CA GLU A 508 9.94 -34.37 10.52
C GLU A 508 10.20 -33.28 9.46
N ASP A 509 9.13 -32.82 8.80
CA ASP A 509 9.16 -31.66 7.92
C ASP A 509 8.73 -30.41 8.71
N LEU A 510 9.65 -29.45 8.87
CA LEU A 510 9.40 -28.21 9.61
C LEU A 510 8.82 -27.10 8.72
N GLY A 511 8.84 -27.27 7.39
CA GLY A 511 8.21 -26.36 6.44
C GLY A 511 9.04 -26.02 5.21
N ALA A 512 8.38 -25.35 4.25
CA ALA A 512 8.97 -24.87 2.99
C ALA A 512 9.04 -23.33 2.99
N GLY A 513 10.22 -22.77 2.71
CA GLY A 513 10.47 -21.32 2.63
C GLY A 513 11.02 -20.87 1.28
N GLY A 514 11.21 -19.56 1.09
CA GLY A 514 11.73 -18.97 -0.15
C GLY A 514 13.15 -19.42 -0.54
N GLN A 515 13.87 -20.07 0.37
CA GLN A 515 15.25 -20.54 0.21
C GLN A 515 15.38 -22.08 0.18
N GLY A 516 14.28 -22.84 0.31
CA GLY A 516 14.33 -24.30 0.33
C GLY A 516 13.38 -24.97 1.32
N GLN A 517 13.58 -26.27 1.57
CA GLN A 517 12.82 -27.06 2.54
C GLN A 517 13.62 -27.24 3.83
N THR A 518 12.99 -27.14 4.99
CA THR A 518 13.63 -27.32 6.30
C THR A 518 13.06 -28.55 7.00
N TYR A 519 13.94 -29.40 7.54
CA TYR A 519 13.58 -30.64 8.20
C TYR A 519 14.17 -30.72 9.60
N LEU A 520 13.48 -31.43 10.50
CA LEU A 520 14.06 -31.91 11.75
C LEU A 520 14.75 -33.24 11.48
N ALA A 521 15.97 -33.41 11.96
CA ALA A 521 16.75 -34.64 11.80
C ALA A 521 17.42 -35.05 13.11
N GLN A 522 17.84 -36.31 13.19
CA GLN A 522 18.66 -36.85 14.27
C GLN A 522 20.05 -37.16 13.74
N ASP A 523 21.08 -36.71 14.46
CA ASP A 523 22.48 -37.09 14.20
C ASP A 523 22.77 -38.45 14.83
N ILE A 524 22.70 -39.52 14.03
CA ILE A 524 22.76 -40.90 14.54
C ILE A 524 24.18 -41.39 14.86
N ASP A 525 25.21 -40.60 14.53
CA ASP A 525 26.60 -40.93 14.84
C ASP A 525 27.00 -40.43 16.23
N ARG A 526 26.22 -39.53 16.83
CA ARG A 526 26.44 -39.02 18.19
C ARG A 526 25.61 -39.82 19.20
N PRO A 527 26.19 -40.22 20.35
CA PRO A 527 25.44 -40.85 21.44
C PRO A 527 24.21 -40.01 21.82
N GLY A 528 23.05 -40.66 21.97
CA GLY A 528 21.79 -40.00 22.29
C GLY A 528 21.02 -39.45 21.08
N ASN A 529 21.53 -39.57 19.85
CA ASN A 529 20.88 -39.13 18.61
C ASN A 529 20.33 -37.69 18.69
N PRO A 530 21.15 -36.69 19.03
CA PRO A 530 20.68 -35.32 19.24
C PRO A 530 19.96 -34.77 18.00
N ALA A 531 18.94 -33.96 18.23
CA ALA A 531 18.18 -33.31 17.18
C ALA A 531 19.01 -32.20 16.50
N CYS A 532 18.80 -32.03 15.19
CA CYS A 532 19.40 -30.99 14.38
C CYS A 532 18.42 -30.54 13.29
N VAL A 533 18.62 -29.33 12.77
CA VAL A 533 17.83 -28.79 11.66
C VAL A 533 18.61 -28.96 10.37
N VAL A 534 17.95 -29.49 9.33
CA VAL A 534 18.51 -29.65 7.99
C VAL A 534 17.76 -28.75 7.03
N LYS A 535 18.42 -27.72 6.51
CA LYS A 535 17.91 -26.92 5.38
C LYS A 535 18.42 -27.52 4.06
N ARG A 536 17.49 -27.78 3.14
CA ARG A 536 17.74 -28.31 1.80
C ARG A 536 17.42 -27.25 0.77
N LEU A 537 18.42 -26.85 -0.01
CA LEU A 537 18.23 -26.04 -1.20
C LEU A 537 18.25 -26.93 -2.44
N ARG A 538 17.12 -26.94 -3.15
CA ARG A 538 16.98 -27.59 -4.45
C ARG A 538 16.92 -26.54 -5.56
N PRO A 539 17.94 -26.44 -6.42
CA PRO A 539 17.92 -25.52 -7.55
C PRO A 539 16.80 -25.84 -8.54
N ALA A 540 15.87 -24.90 -8.76
CA ALA A 540 14.74 -25.07 -9.67
C ALA A 540 15.16 -25.24 -11.16
N TYR A 541 16.39 -24.86 -11.50
CA TYR A 541 16.96 -24.95 -12.84
C TYR A 541 18.41 -25.42 -12.77
N LYS A 542 18.75 -26.53 -13.44
CA LYS A 542 20.10 -27.12 -13.46
C LYS A 542 21.10 -26.37 -14.38
N GLY A 543 20.86 -25.08 -14.63
CA GLY A 543 21.76 -24.25 -15.42
C GLY A 543 22.98 -23.83 -14.60
N GLN A 544 24.17 -23.98 -15.17
CA GLN A 544 25.46 -23.80 -14.47
C GLN A 544 25.62 -22.43 -13.78
N LYS A 545 25.03 -21.35 -14.33
CA LYS A 545 25.05 -20.01 -13.72
C LYS A 545 24.11 -19.89 -12.51
N PHE A 546 22.96 -20.55 -12.52
CA PHE A 546 21.97 -20.47 -11.44
C PHE A 546 22.38 -21.37 -10.27
N LEU A 547 22.98 -22.53 -10.56
CA LEU A 547 23.63 -23.40 -9.58
C LEU A 547 24.70 -22.66 -8.80
N ARG A 548 25.60 -21.93 -9.47
CA ARG A 548 26.64 -21.13 -8.80
C ARG A 548 26.10 -20.02 -7.90
N ILE A 549 24.97 -19.41 -8.25
CA ILE A 549 24.34 -18.37 -7.41
C ILE A 549 23.71 -18.99 -6.16
N ALA A 550 22.98 -20.10 -6.35
CA ALA A 550 22.38 -20.87 -5.26
C ALA A 550 23.45 -21.41 -4.29
N GLU A 551 24.53 -21.99 -4.83
CA GLU A 551 25.70 -22.44 -4.09
C GLU A 551 26.35 -21.30 -3.29
N ASN A 552 26.57 -20.14 -3.91
CA ASN A 552 27.19 -18.98 -3.25
C ASN A 552 26.30 -18.43 -2.11
N LEU A 553 24.98 -18.38 -2.27
CA LEU A 553 24.07 -17.96 -1.19
C LEU A 553 24.11 -18.91 0.01
N PHE A 554 24.06 -20.23 -0.24
CA PHE A 554 24.12 -21.23 0.83
C PHE A 554 25.51 -21.30 1.49
N GLN A 555 26.58 -21.13 0.71
CA GLN A 555 27.93 -21.07 1.24
C GLN A 555 28.12 -19.83 2.13
N ARG A 556 27.53 -18.68 1.79
CA ARG A 556 27.57 -17.47 2.63
C ARG A 556 26.90 -17.69 3.98
N GLU A 557 25.76 -18.37 4.02
CA GLU A 557 25.09 -18.72 5.27
C GLU A 557 25.96 -19.65 6.12
N ALA A 558 26.55 -20.69 5.52
CA ALA A 558 27.47 -21.59 6.21
C ALA A 558 28.68 -20.83 6.80
N VAL A 559 29.33 -19.96 6.01
CA VAL A 559 30.48 -19.18 6.49
C VAL A 559 30.08 -18.21 7.61
N ALA A 560 28.89 -17.60 7.53
CA ALA A 560 28.40 -16.73 8.59
C ALA A 560 28.12 -17.50 9.88
N LEU A 561 27.46 -18.66 9.81
CA LEU A 561 27.20 -19.50 10.98
C LEU A 561 28.48 -20.10 11.57
N GLU A 562 29.47 -20.46 10.76
CA GLU A 562 30.79 -20.91 11.25
C GLU A 562 31.49 -19.80 12.06
N LYS A 563 31.35 -18.54 11.61
CA LYS A 563 31.93 -17.38 12.28
C LYS A 563 31.17 -17.00 13.56
N LEU A 564 29.83 -17.02 13.51
CA LEU A 564 28.96 -16.45 14.54
C LEU A 564 28.37 -17.48 15.52
N GLY A 565 28.23 -18.73 15.10
CA GLY A 565 27.56 -19.81 15.84
C GLY A 565 28.31 -20.32 17.08
N LYS A 566 29.32 -19.57 17.55
CA LYS A 566 29.91 -19.73 18.89
C LYS A 566 29.16 -18.94 19.95
N HIS A 567 28.28 -18.03 19.54
CA HIS A 567 27.45 -17.23 20.43
C HIS A 567 26.22 -18.03 20.88
N ASP A 568 25.93 -18.04 22.19
CA ASP A 568 24.85 -18.86 22.80
C ASP A 568 23.44 -18.60 22.20
N GLN A 569 23.21 -17.38 21.69
CA GLN A 569 21.96 -16.98 21.04
C GLN A 569 21.97 -17.05 19.50
N ILE A 570 22.92 -17.78 18.90
CA ILE A 570 23.01 -18.04 17.46
C ILE A 570 23.27 -19.54 17.25
N PRO A 571 22.48 -20.25 16.41
CA PRO A 571 22.66 -21.69 16.21
C PRO A 571 24.05 -22.06 15.70
N GLN A 572 24.62 -23.13 16.24
CA GLN A 572 25.90 -23.66 15.74
C GLN A 572 25.73 -24.34 14.38
N LEU A 573 26.69 -24.12 13.47
CA LEU A 573 26.83 -24.93 12.25
C LEU A 573 27.36 -26.32 12.60
N LEU A 574 26.65 -27.37 12.18
CA LEU A 574 27.06 -28.76 12.42
C LEU A 574 27.68 -29.40 11.18
N ALA A 575 27.13 -29.12 10.00
CA ALA A 575 27.67 -29.59 8.73
C ALA A 575 27.15 -28.76 7.54
N TYR A 576 27.94 -28.74 6.47
CA TYR A 576 27.55 -28.25 5.15
C TYR A 576 28.05 -29.26 4.10
N PHE A 577 27.17 -29.74 3.24
CA PHE A 577 27.52 -30.73 2.21
C PHE A 577 26.55 -30.73 1.03
N GLU A 578 26.98 -31.35 -0.06
CA GLU A 578 26.16 -31.65 -1.24
C GLU A 578 25.89 -33.16 -1.30
N GLU A 579 24.65 -33.54 -1.58
CA GLU A 579 24.26 -34.94 -1.82
C GLU A 579 23.15 -34.97 -2.86
N ASP A 580 23.23 -35.85 -3.86
CA ASP A 580 22.27 -35.98 -4.96
C ASP A 580 21.90 -34.65 -5.66
N TYR A 581 22.89 -33.77 -5.88
CA TYR A 581 22.73 -32.46 -6.54
C TYR A 581 21.87 -31.44 -5.77
N ASP A 582 21.59 -31.69 -4.49
CA ASP A 582 20.97 -30.74 -3.57
C ASP A 582 22.01 -30.30 -2.52
N PHE A 583 21.87 -29.06 -2.05
CA PHE A 583 22.73 -28.51 -0.99
C PHE A 583 22.05 -28.64 0.36
N TYR A 584 22.82 -29.07 1.36
CA TYR A 584 22.34 -29.28 2.72
C TYR A 584 23.17 -28.48 3.72
N LEU A 585 22.47 -27.74 4.57
CA LEU A 585 23.02 -27.03 5.72
C LEU A 585 22.42 -27.63 6.98
N VAL A 586 23.27 -28.16 7.86
CA VAL A 586 22.87 -28.78 9.12
C VAL A 586 23.30 -27.87 10.27
N GLN A 587 22.36 -27.48 11.11
CA GLN A 587 22.58 -26.60 12.24
C GLN A 587 21.95 -27.17 13.51
N GLU A 588 22.30 -26.58 14.65
CA GLU A 588 21.69 -26.88 15.93
C GLU A 588 20.17 -26.71 15.89
N TYR A 589 19.46 -27.63 16.55
CA TYR A 589 18.02 -27.51 16.77
C TYR A 589 17.75 -26.79 18.09
N ILE A 590 17.03 -25.66 18.00
CA ILE A 590 16.64 -24.87 19.16
C ILE A 590 15.22 -25.28 19.56
N GLU A 591 15.08 -26.04 20.65
CA GLU A 591 13.77 -26.38 21.19
C GLU A 591 13.15 -25.13 21.83
N GLY A 592 12.01 -24.69 21.32
CA GLY A 592 11.38 -23.44 21.77
C GLY A 592 10.14 -23.07 20.97
N LYS A 593 9.62 -21.86 21.22
CA LYS A 593 8.54 -21.25 20.43
C LYS A 593 9.07 -20.06 19.64
N SER A 594 8.59 -19.87 18.41
CA SER A 594 8.96 -18.67 17.66
C SER A 594 8.31 -17.43 18.29
N LEU A 595 8.96 -16.27 18.21
CA LEU A 595 8.38 -15.01 18.67
C LEU A 595 7.09 -14.72 17.88
N ALA A 596 7.02 -15.09 16.60
CA ALA A 596 5.78 -14.99 15.81
C ALA A 596 4.60 -15.76 16.43
N ASP A 597 4.84 -16.96 16.97
CA ASP A 597 3.79 -17.74 17.64
C ASP A 597 3.43 -17.14 19.00
N GLU A 598 4.40 -16.56 19.71
CA GLU A 598 4.14 -15.80 20.93
C GLU A 598 3.23 -14.58 20.64
N LEU A 599 3.55 -13.78 19.62
CA LEU A 599 2.78 -12.59 19.25
C LEU A 599 1.36 -12.94 18.78
N LYS A 600 1.20 -13.99 17.96
CA LYS A 600 -0.12 -14.43 17.46
C LYS A 600 -1.08 -14.80 18.60
N LEU A 601 -0.57 -15.46 19.64
CA LEU A 601 -1.40 -15.90 20.75
C LEU A 601 -1.84 -14.71 21.64
N HIS A 602 -1.01 -13.67 21.79
CA HIS A 602 -1.39 -12.42 22.46
C HIS A 602 -2.45 -11.63 21.69
N ASN A 603 -2.29 -11.53 20.37
CA ASN A 603 -3.29 -10.91 19.49
C ASN A 603 -4.64 -11.63 19.56
N PHE A 604 -4.64 -12.97 19.59
CA PHE A 604 -5.86 -13.76 19.75
C PHE A 604 -6.57 -13.51 21.09
N LEU A 605 -5.82 -13.14 22.14
CA LEU A 605 -6.37 -12.83 23.46
C LEU A 605 -6.70 -11.34 23.64
N SER A 606 -6.59 -10.52 22.60
CA SER A 606 -6.78 -9.06 22.62
C SER A 606 -5.99 -8.34 23.72
N LYS A 607 -4.79 -8.84 24.03
CA LYS A 607 -3.89 -8.23 25.02
C LYS A 607 -2.57 -7.88 24.33
N PRO A 608 -2.26 -6.58 24.12
CA PRO A 608 -0.93 -6.18 23.68
C PRO A 608 0.13 -6.60 24.71
N ILE A 609 1.35 -6.86 24.25
CA ILE A 609 2.44 -7.24 25.14
C ILE A 609 2.82 -6.03 25.98
N ASN A 610 2.99 -6.27 27.28
CA ASN A 610 3.41 -5.23 28.22
C ASN A 610 4.73 -4.60 27.77
N GLU A 611 4.83 -3.28 27.89
CA GLU A 611 6.00 -2.48 27.51
C GLU A 611 7.31 -3.08 28.03
N GLN A 612 7.39 -3.47 29.32
CA GLN A 612 8.62 -4.02 29.89
C GLN A 612 9.08 -5.31 29.19
N LYS A 613 8.15 -6.12 28.67
CA LYS A 613 8.49 -7.32 27.88
C LYS A 613 9.02 -6.97 26.51
N VAL A 614 8.47 -5.94 25.86
CA VAL A 614 8.98 -5.43 24.59
C VAL A 614 10.40 -4.88 24.77
N VAL A 615 10.66 -4.13 25.84
CA VAL A 615 11.99 -3.65 26.20
C VAL A 615 12.98 -4.81 26.33
N MET A 616 12.63 -5.88 27.06
CA MET A 616 13.52 -7.05 27.23
C MET A 616 13.79 -7.78 25.90
N VAL A 617 12.78 -7.93 25.03
CA VAL A 617 12.95 -8.52 23.70
C VAL A 617 13.91 -7.70 22.84
N LEU A 618 13.74 -6.37 22.82
CA LEU A 618 14.62 -5.47 22.08
C LEU A 618 16.04 -5.49 22.65
N TYR A 619 16.17 -5.50 23.98
CA TYR A 619 17.46 -5.52 24.67
C TYR A 619 18.26 -6.78 24.36
N GLU A 620 17.67 -7.97 24.53
CA GLU A 620 18.32 -9.24 24.21
C GLU A 620 18.73 -9.32 22.73
N LEU A 621 17.86 -8.89 21.80
CA LEU A 621 18.16 -8.94 20.38
C LEU A 621 19.21 -7.90 19.95
N LEU A 622 19.23 -6.70 20.55
CA LEU A 622 20.26 -5.70 20.29
C LEU A 622 21.65 -6.17 20.73
N GLN A 623 21.75 -6.92 21.84
CA GLN A 623 23.02 -7.55 22.25
C GLN A 623 23.53 -8.56 21.21
N VAL A 624 22.63 -9.40 20.68
CA VAL A 624 22.97 -10.34 19.60
C VAL A 624 23.38 -9.60 18.34
N LEU A 625 22.67 -8.53 17.96
CA LEU A 625 22.99 -7.75 16.76
C LEU A 625 24.31 -6.98 16.88
N ASP A 626 24.63 -6.43 18.06
CA ASP A 626 25.92 -5.79 18.31
C ASP A 626 27.07 -6.79 18.07
N PHE A 627 26.96 -8.01 18.61
CA PHE A 627 27.91 -9.08 18.33
C PHE A 627 28.01 -9.42 16.82
N VAL A 628 26.87 -9.57 16.13
CA VAL A 628 26.82 -9.87 14.68
C VAL A 628 27.48 -8.77 13.86
N HIS A 629 27.20 -7.50 14.18
CA HIS A 629 27.72 -6.32 13.49
C HIS A 629 29.22 -6.12 13.74
N GLN A 630 29.70 -6.35 14.97
CA GLN A 630 31.14 -6.34 15.30
C GLN A 630 31.94 -7.40 14.51
N HIS A 631 31.30 -8.52 14.18
CA HIS A 631 31.88 -9.54 13.31
C HIS A 631 31.69 -9.25 11.82
N GLY A 632 31.25 -8.04 11.45
CA GLY A 632 31.15 -7.60 10.06
C GLY A 632 30.07 -8.35 9.27
N VAL A 633 29.00 -8.80 9.91
CA VAL A 633 27.86 -9.46 9.27
C VAL A 633 26.63 -8.59 9.44
N ILE A 634 25.77 -8.51 8.41
CA ILE A 634 24.44 -7.89 8.47
C ILE A 634 23.41 -8.99 8.21
N HIS A 635 22.41 -9.12 9.08
CA HIS A 635 21.44 -10.23 9.07
C HIS A 635 20.45 -10.13 7.91
N ARG A 636 19.86 -8.94 7.70
CA ARG A 636 18.95 -8.57 6.59
C ARG A 636 17.54 -9.20 6.60
N ASP A 637 17.25 -10.17 7.47
CA ASP A 637 15.89 -10.74 7.58
C ASP A 637 15.40 -10.90 9.03
N ILE A 638 15.50 -9.83 9.82
CA ILE A 638 15.01 -9.82 11.21
C ILE A 638 13.49 -9.67 11.21
N LYS A 639 12.80 -10.61 11.86
CA LYS A 639 11.34 -10.65 12.03
C LYS A 639 10.98 -11.65 13.14
N PRO A 640 9.77 -11.59 13.72
CA PRO A 640 9.37 -12.53 14.78
C PRO A 640 9.47 -14.02 14.41
N ALA A 641 9.32 -14.38 13.12
CA ALA A 641 9.41 -15.77 12.67
C ALA A 641 10.86 -16.33 12.69
N ASN A 642 11.85 -15.44 12.73
CA ASN A 642 13.28 -15.79 12.75
C ASN A 642 13.91 -15.64 14.14
N VAL A 643 13.09 -15.60 15.20
CA VAL A 643 13.54 -15.54 16.59
C VAL A 643 12.82 -16.65 17.36
N ILE A 644 13.56 -17.50 18.05
CA ILE A 644 13.01 -18.58 18.89
C ILE A 644 13.31 -18.27 20.35
N ARG A 645 12.30 -18.30 21.22
CA ARG A 645 12.50 -18.35 22.66
C ARG A 645 12.84 -19.77 23.07
N ARG A 646 14.11 -19.98 23.46
CA ARG A 646 14.63 -21.28 23.84
C ARG A 646 13.97 -21.76 25.13
N LYS A 647 13.53 -23.01 25.15
CA LYS A 647 12.75 -23.58 26.26
C LYS A 647 13.59 -23.84 27.51
N SER A 648 14.88 -24.13 27.36
CA SER A 648 15.77 -24.53 28.47
C SER A 648 16.02 -23.38 29.45
N ASP A 649 16.13 -22.15 28.95
CA ASP A 649 16.57 -20.99 29.74
C ASP A 649 15.86 -19.68 29.36
N GLY A 650 14.88 -19.73 28.45
CA GLY A 650 14.04 -18.59 28.07
C GLY A 650 14.70 -17.52 27.19
N LYS A 651 15.98 -17.68 26.82
CA LYS A 651 16.71 -16.70 25.99
C LYS A 651 16.18 -16.67 24.55
N LEU A 652 16.23 -15.50 23.93
CA LEU A 652 15.95 -15.36 22.50
C LEU A 652 17.14 -15.80 21.66
N VAL A 653 16.90 -16.71 20.71
CA VAL A 653 17.90 -17.19 19.75
C VAL A 653 17.53 -16.69 18.36
N LEU A 654 18.44 -15.94 17.74
CA LEU A 654 18.28 -15.43 16.38
C LEU A 654 18.63 -16.53 15.38
N ILE A 655 17.69 -16.89 14.52
CA ILE A 655 17.85 -17.96 13.54
C ILE A 655 17.78 -17.41 12.10
N ASP A 656 18.18 -18.24 11.14
CA ASP A 656 18.05 -18.00 9.70
C ASP A 656 18.94 -16.88 9.11
N PHE A 657 20.22 -17.22 8.93
CA PHE A 657 21.25 -16.36 8.35
C PHE A 657 21.30 -16.41 6.81
N GLY A 658 20.26 -16.92 6.15
CA GLY A 658 20.23 -17.13 4.69
C GLY A 658 20.24 -15.85 3.84
N ALA A 659 19.92 -14.68 4.42
CA ALA A 659 19.90 -13.39 3.73
C ALA A 659 21.19 -12.56 3.91
N VAL A 660 22.18 -13.08 4.64
CA VAL A 660 23.28 -12.27 5.19
C VAL A 660 24.18 -11.63 4.14
N LYS A 661 24.79 -10.51 4.53
CA LYS A 661 25.89 -9.85 3.80
C LYS A 661 27.10 -9.76 4.72
N GLN A 662 28.25 -10.23 4.24
CA GLN A 662 29.55 -9.99 4.89
C GLN A 662 30.07 -8.61 4.44
N ILE A 663 30.47 -7.79 5.40
CA ILE A 663 31.11 -6.51 5.18
C ILE A 663 32.58 -6.82 4.88
N GLU A 664 32.93 -6.96 3.60
CA GLU A 664 34.34 -7.03 3.21
C GLU A 664 35.01 -5.71 3.62
N LYS A 665 36.20 -5.79 4.24
CA LYS A 665 37.02 -4.61 4.54
C LYS A 665 37.28 -3.90 3.21
N LEU A 666 36.72 -2.71 3.08
CA LEU A 666 36.92 -1.80 1.96
C LEU A 666 38.42 -1.57 1.74
N GLU A 667 39.01 -2.28 0.78
CA GLU A 667 40.02 -1.65 -0.07
C GLU A 667 39.24 -0.72 -1.00
N GLU A 668 39.47 0.58 -0.84
CA GLU A 668 38.91 1.64 -1.67
C GLU A 668 39.26 1.38 -3.14
N THR A 669 38.33 0.76 -3.86
CA THR A 669 38.32 0.82 -5.33
C THR A 669 37.47 2.03 -5.73
N PRO A 670 37.98 2.95 -6.58
CA PRO A 670 37.27 4.18 -6.95
C PRO A 670 36.00 4.00 -7.81
N GLU A 671 35.50 2.77 -7.97
CA GLU A 671 34.39 2.45 -8.85
C GLU A 671 33.29 1.67 -8.08
N GLY A 672 32.33 2.43 -7.55
CA GLY A 672 30.94 1.97 -7.37
C GLY A 672 30.70 0.90 -6.30
N THR A 673 30.15 1.33 -5.16
CA THR A 673 29.45 0.49 -4.17
C THR A 673 28.56 -0.56 -4.87
N ALA A 674 28.99 -1.82 -4.85
CA ALA A 674 28.30 -2.91 -5.53
C ALA A 674 26.84 -3.03 -5.04
N LEU A 675 25.87 -2.71 -5.91
CA LEU A 675 24.45 -2.96 -5.66
C LEU A 675 24.24 -4.47 -5.44
N THR A 676 23.75 -4.86 -4.27
CA THR A 676 23.35 -6.24 -4.00
C THR A 676 21.88 -6.45 -4.33
N VAL A 677 21.48 -7.68 -4.66
CA VAL A 677 20.07 -8.04 -4.87
C VAL A 677 19.27 -7.72 -3.59
N ALA A 678 18.13 -7.06 -3.75
CA ALA A 678 17.19 -6.79 -2.66
C ALA A 678 16.67 -8.13 -2.12
N ILE A 679 17.04 -8.48 -0.89
CA ILE A 679 16.68 -9.72 -0.18
C ILE A 679 16.18 -9.30 1.20
N GLY A 680 15.11 -9.95 1.69
CA GLY A 680 14.49 -9.75 3.01
C GLY A 680 12.96 -9.80 2.95
N THR A 681 12.30 -9.87 4.11
CA THR A 681 10.85 -9.99 4.19
C THR A 681 10.15 -8.65 4.00
N LYS A 682 9.15 -8.62 3.12
CA LYS A 682 8.32 -7.44 2.83
C LYS A 682 7.72 -6.87 4.13
N ASN A 683 7.71 -5.54 4.27
CA ASN A 683 7.23 -4.76 5.43
C ASN A 683 8.15 -4.73 6.66
N TYR A 684 9.15 -5.61 6.80
CA TYR A 684 10.24 -5.46 7.79
C TYR A 684 11.51 -4.84 7.19
N MET A 685 11.64 -4.90 5.86
CA MET A 685 12.80 -4.43 5.13
C MET A 685 12.94 -2.90 5.16
N ALA A 686 14.13 -2.41 5.52
CA ALA A 686 14.47 -1.00 5.48
C ALA A 686 14.62 -0.47 4.04
N PRO A 687 14.37 0.83 3.78
CA PRO A 687 14.44 1.42 2.43
C PRO A 687 15.79 1.25 1.74
N GLU A 688 16.89 1.44 2.48
CA GLU A 688 18.25 1.31 1.95
C GLU A 688 18.59 -0.15 1.60
N GLN A 689 18.03 -1.12 2.33
CA GLN A 689 18.12 -2.53 1.98
C GLN A 689 17.29 -2.86 0.73
N ALA A 690 16.10 -2.29 0.59
CA ALA A 690 15.27 -2.42 -0.62
C ALA A 690 15.97 -1.82 -1.85
N ALA A 691 16.76 -0.76 -1.65
CA ALA A 691 17.62 -0.16 -2.67
C ALA A 691 18.94 -0.93 -2.92
N GLY A 692 19.16 -2.08 -2.28
CA GLY A 692 20.35 -2.92 -2.47
C GLY A 692 21.61 -2.44 -1.75
N ARG A 693 21.46 -1.57 -0.73
CA ARG A 693 22.55 -0.99 0.08
C ARG A 693 22.32 -1.24 1.59
N PRO A 694 22.24 -2.50 2.04
CA PRO A 694 22.05 -2.81 3.45
C PRO A 694 23.27 -2.39 4.30
N CYS A 695 23.01 -1.92 5.51
CA CYS A 695 23.99 -1.54 6.53
C CYS A 695 23.52 -2.03 7.93
N PRO A 696 24.34 -1.96 8.99
CA PRO A 696 23.91 -2.30 10.35
C PRO A 696 22.59 -1.65 10.78
N ALA A 697 22.39 -0.37 10.41
CA ALA A 697 21.15 0.36 10.67
C ALA A 697 19.90 -0.25 9.99
N SER A 698 20.06 -1.09 8.96
CA SER A 698 18.95 -1.81 8.33
C SER A 698 18.37 -2.88 9.24
N ASP A 699 19.24 -3.60 9.98
CA ASP A 699 18.81 -4.60 10.97
C ASP A 699 18.08 -3.93 12.15
N ILE A 700 18.56 -2.76 12.58
CA ILE A 700 17.93 -1.97 13.64
C ILE A 700 16.51 -1.56 13.26
N TYR A 701 16.29 -1.14 12.01
CA TYR A 701 14.95 -0.83 11.51
C TYR A 701 14.03 -2.04 11.56
N SER A 702 14.48 -3.20 11.07
CA SER A 702 13.71 -4.44 11.10
C SER A 702 13.37 -4.88 12.54
N LEU A 703 14.29 -4.67 13.48
CA LEU A 703 14.05 -4.90 14.90
C LEU A 703 13.05 -3.89 15.49
N GLY A 704 13.11 -2.62 15.10
CA GLY A 704 12.15 -1.59 15.50
C GLY A 704 10.73 -1.94 15.06
N ILE A 705 10.54 -2.37 13.81
CA ILE A 705 9.24 -2.85 13.31
C ILE A 705 8.76 -4.08 14.11
N THR A 706 9.67 -4.99 14.48
CA THR A 706 9.35 -6.13 15.35
C THR A 706 8.88 -5.68 16.74
N GLY A 707 9.53 -4.68 17.34
CA GLY A 707 9.13 -4.07 18.60
C GLY A 707 7.75 -3.41 18.53
N LEU A 708 7.48 -2.65 17.46
CA LEU A 708 6.18 -2.03 17.21
C LEU A 708 5.07 -3.05 17.02
N GLN A 709 5.33 -4.14 16.29
CA GLN A 709 4.38 -5.24 16.15
C GLN A 709 4.07 -5.88 17.50
N ALA A 710 5.08 -6.11 18.35
CA ALA A 710 4.87 -6.69 19.68
C ALA A 710 4.06 -5.75 20.59
N LEU A 711 4.32 -4.45 20.51
CA LEU A 711 3.70 -3.42 21.34
C LEU A 711 2.26 -3.10 20.91
N THR A 712 2.00 -3.00 19.60
CA THR A 712 0.69 -2.65 19.04
C THR A 712 -0.22 -3.84 18.79
N GLY A 713 0.35 -5.04 18.65
CA GLY A 713 -0.35 -6.22 18.16
C GLY A 713 -0.69 -6.17 16.66
N LEU A 714 -0.41 -5.08 15.96
CA LEU A 714 -0.66 -4.95 14.53
C LEU A 714 0.44 -5.66 13.74
N ASP A 715 0.08 -6.44 12.72
CA ASP A 715 1.08 -7.05 11.87
C ASP A 715 1.87 -5.97 11.07
N ALA A 716 3.06 -6.31 10.57
CA ALA A 716 3.89 -5.34 9.86
C ALA A 716 3.21 -4.76 8.60
N SER A 717 2.27 -5.48 7.98
CA SER A 717 1.54 -4.97 6.81
C SER A 717 0.45 -3.97 7.19
N GLU A 718 -0.11 -4.09 8.39
CA GLU A 718 -1.09 -3.19 8.96
C GLU A 718 -0.44 -1.96 9.57
N LEU A 719 0.71 -2.10 10.22
CA LEU A 719 1.54 -0.97 10.64
C LEU A 719 1.85 -0.06 9.46
N GLU A 720 2.23 -0.61 8.30
CA GLU A 720 2.55 0.18 7.11
C GLU A 720 1.36 1.00 6.58
N LYS A 721 0.11 0.62 6.87
CA LYS A 721 -1.08 1.42 6.52
C LYS A 721 -1.24 2.67 7.39
N HIS A 722 -0.62 2.68 8.57
CA HIS A 722 -0.62 3.81 9.50
C HIS A 722 0.55 4.76 9.25
N ARG A 723 1.33 4.54 8.18
CA ARG A 723 2.36 5.46 7.75
C ARG A 723 1.72 6.65 7.03
N ASP A 724 2.07 7.85 7.46
CA ASP A 724 1.60 9.07 6.83
C ASP A 724 2.17 9.19 5.40
N SER A 725 1.31 9.49 4.44
CA SER A 725 1.71 9.57 3.02
C SER A 725 2.59 10.78 2.68
N GLN A 726 2.59 11.82 3.50
CA GLN A 726 3.31 13.08 3.30
C GLN A 726 4.61 13.13 4.11
N THR A 727 4.55 12.80 5.40
CA THR A 727 5.74 12.83 6.28
C THR A 727 6.53 11.52 6.24
N HIS A 728 5.90 10.43 5.78
CA HIS A 728 6.41 9.07 5.86
C HIS A 728 6.71 8.57 7.28
N GLU A 729 6.25 9.29 8.29
CA GLU A 729 6.31 8.89 9.70
C GLU A 729 5.24 7.85 10.01
N LEU A 730 5.52 6.98 10.97
CA LEU A 730 4.62 5.91 11.35
C LEU A 730 3.75 6.36 12.53
N HIS A 731 2.45 6.52 12.33
CA HIS A 731 1.53 6.95 13.39
C HIS A 731 1.01 5.76 14.19
N TRP A 732 1.81 5.24 15.12
CA TRP A 732 1.49 4.04 15.91
C TRP A 732 1.08 4.32 17.36
N LYS A 733 1.39 5.51 17.90
CA LYS A 733 1.21 5.85 19.33
C LYS A 733 -0.26 5.97 19.77
N GLN A 734 -1.18 6.22 18.85
CA GLN A 734 -2.59 6.52 19.17
C GLN A 734 -3.36 5.33 19.75
N ASN A 735 -2.85 4.11 19.57
CA ASN A 735 -3.54 2.87 19.92
C ASN A 735 -2.85 2.07 21.04
N VAL A 736 -1.79 2.60 21.68
CA VAL A 736 -1.02 1.89 22.71
C VAL A 736 -0.59 2.82 23.84
N GLN A 737 -0.62 2.31 25.07
CA GLN A 737 0.03 2.95 26.22
C GLN A 737 1.51 2.58 26.25
N VAL A 738 2.39 3.57 26.14
CA VAL A 738 3.84 3.40 26.12
C VAL A 738 4.52 4.59 26.81
N SER A 739 5.64 4.36 27.48
CA SER A 739 6.46 5.44 28.01
C SER A 739 7.02 6.33 26.90
N HIS A 740 7.21 7.61 27.21
CA HIS A 740 7.81 8.57 26.27
C HIS A 740 9.18 8.09 25.78
N THR A 741 10.02 7.61 26.69
CA THR A 741 11.38 7.16 26.39
C THR A 741 11.40 5.98 25.42
N LEU A 742 10.57 4.95 25.64
CA LEU A 742 10.53 3.83 24.69
C LEU A 742 9.97 4.26 23.33
N ALA A 743 8.99 5.16 23.32
CA ALA A 743 8.41 5.67 22.08
C ALA A 743 9.44 6.42 21.23
N GLU A 744 10.30 7.24 21.84
CA GLU A 744 11.39 7.94 21.16
C GLU A 744 12.43 6.97 20.59
N ILE A 745 12.80 5.94 21.35
CA ILE A 745 13.74 4.90 20.89
C ILE A 745 13.16 4.17 19.68
N LEU A 746 11.90 3.72 19.77
CA LEU A 746 11.25 2.99 18.68
C LEU A 746 11.09 3.86 17.42
N ASP A 747 10.67 5.13 17.56
CA ASP A 747 10.58 6.07 16.43
C ASP A 747 11.95 6.25 15.75
N ARG A 748 13.00 6.40 16.55
CA ARG A 748 14.37 6.54 16.04
C ARG A 748 14.85 5.26 15.36
N MET A 749 14.51 4.07 15.86
CA MET A 749 14.82 2.80 15.20
C MET A 749 14.12 2.66 13.84
N VAL A 750 12.87 3.09 13.71
CA VAL A 750 12.06 2.96 12.48
C VAL A 750 12.08 4.19 11.58
N CYS A 751 12.97 5.14 11.82
CA CYS A 751 13.12 6.32 10.98
C CYS A 751 13.56 5.92 9.57
N LEU A 752 12.88 6.45 8.53
CA LEU A 752 13.22 6.16 7.13
C LEU A 752 14.49 6.88 6.70
N ASN A 753 14.76 8.07 7.24
CA ASN A 753 16.01 8.76 6.97
C ASN A 753 17.15 8.04 7.69
N LEU A 754 18.09 7.53 6.91
CA LEU A 754 19.21 6.74 7.42
C LEU A 754 20.07 7.53 8.41
N THR A 755 20.25 8.85 8.21
CA THR A 755 21.10 9.69 9.09
C THR A 755 20.50 9.89 10.47
N ASP A 756 19.17 9.83 10.58
CA ASP A 756 18.46 10.13 11.81
C ASP A 756 18.25 8.86 12.65
N ARG A 757 18.41 7.68 12.02
CA ARG A 757 18.38 6.37 12.67
C ARG A 757 19.66 6.13 13.49
N TYR A 758 19.58 5.23 14.47
CA TYR A 758 20.78 4.64 15.08
C TYR A 758 21.69 4.04 14.01
N GLN A 759 22.99 4.37 14.08
CA GLN A 759 23.97 3.88 13.11
C GLN A 759 24.54 2.51 13.48
N SER A 760 24.50 2.17 14.77
CA SER A 760 24.95 0.87 15.29
C SER A 760 23.96 0.29 16.30
N ALA A 761 23.92 -1.04 16.42
CA ALA A 761 23.11 -1.71 17.44
C ALA A 761 23.56 -1.33 18.85
N HIS A 762 24.86 -1.04 19.02
CA HIS A 762 25.44 -0.52 20.25
C HIS A 762 24.80 0.80 20.71
N ASP A 763 24.64 1.77 19.82
CA ASP A 763 24.03 3.07 20.15
C ASP A 763 22.56 2.91 20.60
N ALA A 764 21.81 2.03 19.92
CA ALA A 764 20.43 1.72 20.31
C ALA A 764 20.38 0.99 21.67
N LEU A 765 21.36 0.11 21.94
CA LEU A 765 21.46 -0.62 23.20
C LEU A 765 21.74 0.32 24.38
N ILE A 766 22.60 1.32 24.20
CA ILE A 766 22.89 2.34 25.22
C ILE A 766 21.61 3.07 25.65
N ASP A 767 20.84 3.57 24.70
CA ASP A 767 19.60 4.31 24.99
C ASP A 767 18.51 3.41 25.63
N LEU A 768 18.48 2.11 25.28
CA LEU A 768 17.52 1.15 25.83
C LEU A 768 17.90 0.60 27.21
N THR A 769 19.19 0.58 27.56
CA THR A 769 19.71 -0.04 28.80
C THR A 769 19.03 0.48 30.07
N PRO A 770 18.80 1.79 30.28
CA PRO A 770 18.12 2.28 31.48
C PRO A 770 16.71 1.70 31.65
N LEU A 771 15.96 1.51 30.56
CA LEU A 771 14.63 0.90 30.59
C LEU A 771 14.71 -0.60 30.89
N ALA A 772 15.72 -1.29 30.36
CA ALA A 772 15.95 -2.70 30.63
C ALA A 772 16.32 -2.96 32.09
N GLU A 773 17.20 -2.15 32.68
CA GLU A 773 17.55 -2.24 34.10
C GLU A 773 16.33 -2.01 35.00
N TYR A 774 15.46 -1.05 34.64
CA TYR A 774 14.21 -0.81 35.36
C TYR A 774 13.25 -2.01 35.26
N ALA A 775 13.11 -2.59 34.07
CA ALA A 775 12.29 -3.79 33.85
C ALA A 775 12.82 -5.00 34.66
N GLN A 776 14.14 -5.18 34.71
CA GLN A 776 14.80 -6.22 35.49
C GLN A 776 14.58 -6.06 37.00
N LYS A 777 14.77 -4.85 37.54
CA LYS A 777 14.53 -4.54 38.96
C LYS A 777 13.08 -4.73 39.37
N SER A 778 12.15 -4.55 38.43
CA SER A 778 10.71 -4.71 38.64
C SER A 778 10.23 -6.18 38.55
N GLY A 779 11.14 -7.16 38.43
CA GLY A 779 10.81 -8.59 38.41
C GLY A 779 10.36 -9.16 37.06
N PHE A 780 10.41 -8.37 35.98
CA PHE A 780 9.94 -8.79 34.64
C PHE A 780 10.99 -9.58 33.84
N ALA A 781 12.23 -9.69 34.32
CA ALA A 781 13.32 -10.38 33.63
C ALA A 781 13.23 -11.91 33.68
N ASN A 782 12.56 -12.47 34.69
CA ASN A 782 12.50 -13.92 34.94
C ASN A 782 11.13 -14.52 34.61
N ILE A 783 10.32 -13.85 33.78
CA ILE A 783 9.00 -14.32 33.40
C ILE A 783 8.84 -14.35 31.88
N ASP A 784 8.28 -15.44 31.35
CA ASP A 784 8.00 -15.58 29.94
C ASP A 784 6.88 -14.61 29.48
N ALA A 785 6.60 -14.62 28.16
CA ALA A 785 5.51 -13.82 27.59
C ALA A 785 4.13 -14.09 28.23
N TRP A 786 3.96 -15.17 28.99
CA TRP A 786 2.74 -15.62 29.66
C TRP A 786 2.71 -15.34 31.18
N GLY A 787 3.80 -14.80 31.74
CA GLY A 787 3.92 -14.54 33.18
C GLY A 787 4.40 -15.74 34.00
N ASN A 788 4.88 -16.81 33.34
CA ASN A 788 5.44 -17.96 34.03
C ASN A 788 6.93 -17.73 34.33
N PRO A 789 7.44 -18.19 35.49
CA PRO A 789 8.87 -18.16 35.77
C PRO A 789 9.69 -18.91 34.71
N ILE A 790 10.72 -18.26 34.17
CA ILE A 790 11.72 -18.90 33.30
C ILE A 790 12.57 -19.84 34.17
N PRO A 791 12.77 -21.12 33.80
CA PRO A 791 13.59 -22.04 34.58
C PRO A 791 15.03 -21.52 34.69
N PHE A 792 15.52 -21.35 35.92
CA PHE A 792 16.89 -20.94 36.20
C PHE A 792 17.82 -22.15 36.09
N SER A 793 18.77 -22.14 35.13
CA SER A 793 19.86 -23.14 35.13
C SER A 793 20.96 -22.67 36.10
N LEU A 794 21.16 -23.42 37.18
CA LEU A 794 22.27 -23.25 38.12
C LEU A 794 23.58 -23.74 37.50
N GLU A 795 24.07 -23.09 36.45
CA GLU A 795 25.35 -23.42 35.81
C GLU A 795 25.83 -22.17 35.06
N ASP A 796 26.42 -21.23 35.80
CA ASP A 796 27.45 -20.28 35.33
C ASP A 796 27.81 -19.30 36.46
N ARG A 797 28.45 -19.85 37.49
CA ARG A 797 29.36 -19.10 38.38
C ARG A 797 30.51 -20.02 38.75
N ASN A 798 31.59 -19.99 37.96
CA ASN A 798 32.94 -20.24 38.48
C ASN A 798 34.03 -19.92 37.44
N THR A 799 34.67 -18.77 37.63
CA THR A 799 36.08 -18.41 37.43
C THR A 799 36.23 -17.17 38.34
N ASP A 800 37.01 -17.13 39.43
CA ASP A 800 38.36 -17.63 39.64
C ASP A 800 38.64 -17.94 41.13
N GLU A 801 39.46 -18.98 41.30
CA GLU A 801 40.54 -19.18 42.29
C GLU A 801 40.32 -18.82 43.77
N GLU A 802 40.27 -19.85 44.64
CA GLU A 802 41.42 -20.12 45.53
C GLU A 802 41.34 -21.54 46.13
N GLU A 803 42.51 -22.18 46.14
CA GLU A 803 42.85 -23.47 46.75
C GLU A 803 42.43 -23.50 48.24
N THR A 804 41.97 -24.58 48.87
CA THR A 804 42.77 -25.75 49.26
C THR A 804 41.88 -26.84 49.92
N LYS A 805 42.01 -28.08 49.41
CA LYS A 805 42.11 -29.41 50.08
C LYS A 805 41.10 -29.92 51.14
N PRO A 806 40.97 -31.27 51.28
CA PRO A 806 39.75 -31.96 51.72
C PRO A 806 39.85 -32.67 53.09
N TRP A 807 38.70 -33.17 53.55
CA TRP A 807 38.43 -34.41 54.34
C TRP A 807 37.70 -34.28 55.71
N LEU A 808 36.63 -35.08 55.80
CA LEU A 808 36.09 -35.87 56.93
C LEU A 808 35.11 -35.27 57.96
N GLU A 809 33.90 -35.88 57.93
CA GLU A 809 33.13 -36.48 59.02
C GLU A 809 33.04 -35.81 60.41
N GLY A 810 31.79 -35.53 60.81
CA GLY A 810 31.27 -36.08 62.06
C GLY A 810 31.07 -35.13 63.26
N ALA A 811 29.86 -35.21 63.81
CA ALA A 811 29.48 -35.03 65.23
C ALA A 811 29.30 -33.61 65.82
N ASN A 812 28.02 -33.18 65.86
CA ASN A 812 27.14 -33.12 67.05
C ASN A 812 27.58 -32.38 68.36
N VAL A 813 26.58 -31.68 68.93
CA VAL A 813 26.39 -31.19 70.34
C VAL A 813 27.32 -30.06 70.80
N GLY A 814 26.90 -28.96 71.43
CA GLY A 814 25.63 -28.46 71.96
C GLY A 814 25.92 -27.26 72.90
N GLU A 815 24.88 -26.82 73.63
CA GLU A 815 24.89 -25.93 74.81
C GLU A 815 24.56 -24.43 74.64
N LEU A 816 23.25 -24.16 74.73
CA LEU A 816 22.55 -23.14 75.54
C LEU A 816 23.19 -22.85 76.93
N PRO A 817 22.73 -21.87 77.75
CA PRO A 817 22.08 -20.55 77.53
C PRO A 817 22.66 -19.51 78.55
N PRO A 818 21.93 -18.62 79.28
CA PRO A 818 20.71 -17.82 79.05
C PRO A 818 20.89 -16.29 79.42
N THR A 819 19.74 -15.58 79.44
CA THR A 819 19.35 -14.40 80.25
C THR A 819 19.65 -12.97 79.75
N ASP A 820 18.57 -12.34 79.25
CA ASP A 820 18.08 -10.96 79.52
C ASP A 820 17.95 -10.68 81.05
N PRO A 821 17.68 -9.46 81.59
CA PRO A 821 17.24 -8.20 80.95
C PRO A 821 17.84 -6.89 81.54
N ASP A 822 17.59 -5.74 80.90
CA ASP A 822 17.12 -4.48 81.52
C ASP A 822 17.04 -3.34 80.48
N GLY A 823 15.96 -2.55 80.56
CA GLY A 823 15.42 -1.74 79.46
C GLY A 823 15.83 -0.26 79.44
N ASP A 824 15.24 0.48 78.51
CA ASP A 824 14.47 1.68 78.86
C ASP A 824 13.56 2.13 77.71
N CYS A 825 12.44 2.74 78.09
CA CYS A 825 11.30 3.09 77.24
C CYS A 825 11.49 4.43 76.53
N GLN A 826 10.89 4.58 75.34
CA GLN A 826 9.78 5.54 75.11
C GLN A 826 9.18 5.36 73.71
N GLU A 827 7.95 4.82 73.69
CA GLU A 827 6.72 5.37 73.08
C GLU A 827 6.89 6.54 72.10
N ASN A 828 6.23 6.59 70.93
CA ASN A 828 4.81 6.31 70.78
C ASN A 828 4.37 6.13 69.32
N GLU A 829 3.39 5.21 69.18
CA GLU A 829 2.23 5.21 68.28
C GLU A 829 2.45 5.14 66.75
N GLY A 830 1.92 4.16 66.02
CA GLY A 830 0.99 3.09 66.39
C GLY A 830 0.42 2.44 65.12
N ILE A 831 0.81 1.18 64.89
CA ILE A 831 -0.06 -0.02 64.84
C ILE A 831 -1.21 0.04 63.80
N ASP A 832 -1.06 -0.65 62.66
CA ASP A 832 -1.36 -2.09 62.44
C ASP A 832 -2.87 -2.32 62.22
N SER A 833 -3.37 -3.28 61.47
CA SER A 833 -2.84 -4.34 60.62
C SER A 833 -4.06 -5.04 59.99
N ILE A 834 -3.87 -5.60 58.78
CA ILE A 834 -4.39 -6.89 58.27
C ILE A 834 -5.89 -7.23 58.51
N HIS A 835 -6.70 -7.32 57.43
CA HIS A 835 -7.40 -8.58 57.07
C HIS A 835 -8.21 -8.54 55.75
N VAL A 836 -7.94 -9.58 54.97
CA VAL A 836 -8.75 -10.38 54.03
C VAL A 836 -10.28 -10.28 54.19
N ASP A 837 -11.05 -9.99 53.13
CA ASP A 837 -11.75 -10.98 52.26
C ASP A 837 -12.92 -10.34 51.46
N ASP A 838 -13.24 -11.01 50.36
CA ASP A 838 -14.36 -10.87 49.43
C ASP A 838 -15.69 -10.35 50.00
N THR A 839 -16.41 -9.53 49.22
CA THR A 839 -17.73 -9.89 48.66
C THR A 839 -18.39 -8.73 47.89
N LYS A 840 -18.79 -9.05 46.65
CA LYS A 840 -19.99 -8.61 45.90
C LYS A 840 -20.71 -7.33 46.36
N LEU A 841 -20.99 -6.42 45.41
CA LEU A 841 -22.37 -6.21 44.93
C LEU A 841 -22.43 -5.28 43.70
N TRP A 842 -23.32 -5.69 42.81
CA TRP A 842 -23.79 -5.03 41.60
C TRP A 842 -24.62 -3.78 41.93
N GLN A 843 -24.59 -2.76 41.08
CA GLN A 843 -25.73 -2.40 40.20
C GLN A 843 -25.51 -1.06 39.47
N LYS A 844 -25.24 -1.20 38.17
CA LYS A 844 -25.90 -0.58 37.02
C LYS A 844 -27.11 0.34 37.34
N GLU A 845 -27.08 1.57 36.82
CA GLU A 845 -28.21 2.10 36.03
C GLU A 845 -27.78 3.26 35.12
N SER A 846 -28.61 3.45 34.11
CA SER A 846 -28.38 4.03 32.80
C SER A 846 -28.86 5.48 32.68
N ASP A 847 -28.55 6.01 31.49
CA ASP A 847 -29.29 7.04 30.75
C ASP A 847 -28.97 8.52 31.01
N GLY A 848 -28.81 9.23 29.88
CA GLY A 848 -29.40 10.55 29.72
C GLY A 848 -28.44 11.73 29.61
N ASP A 849 -28.42 12.28 28.39
CA ASP A 849 -28.38 13.72 28.08
C ASP A 849 -27.05 14.52 28.13
N THR A 850 -26.79 15.14 26.97
CA THR A 850 -26.34 16.55 26.70
C THR A 850 -25.91 17.37 27.93
N TRP A 851 -24.80 18.13 27.97
CA TRP A 851 -24.30 19.28 27.16
C TRP A 851 -22.78 19.42 27.48
N GLU A 852 -21.87 20.06 26.75
CA GLU A 852 -21.83 21.36 26.02
C GLU A 852 -20.96 21.32 24.77
#